data_AF-A0AAW1QGU4-F1
#
_entry.id   AF-A0AAW1QGU4-F1
#
_cell.length_a   1.000
_cell.length_b   1.000
_cell.length_c   1.000
_cell.angle_alpha   90.00
_cell.angle_beta   90.00
_cell.angle_gamma   90.00
#
_symmetry.space_group_name_H-M   'P 1'
#
loop_
_entity.id
_entity.type
_entity.pdbx_description
1 polymer ?
#
loop_
_entity_poly.entity_id
_entity_poly.type
_entity_poly.pdbx_seq_one_letter_code
_entity_poly.pdbx_strand_id
1 'polypeptide(L)'
;MTKTLCATKSGGALKLHQRSMCSCSLRQRRGLLDVKDCSLAASLAVKFAAAGHNTLVVSTDPAHSLSDSLDQDVSGGRPVPVEGTELPLWGLEIDPERARDAFRAFAGKDGGKGAKDFLGGMGLGMLAGQLADLKLGEVLDTPPPGLDEAVAIAKVVEFVHGEEYARFTRIVFDTAPTGHTLRLLTVPDFVEASLGKLIRLRKKLAAAGGAVRGLFGASEQQDEAVAKLEALKESVAMVRELFRDQAATEFIIATIPTVLGINESARLLQALRRERIPCKRIIVNQVISEALGEAFLRLRLRDQAKALAMLGEAPELAGLEQLRAPLVDLEVRGLPALRYFGGLAWAPVVERMAAGSERKYFMLGGKGGVGKTSAAAALAVQLAQAGHNTLVVSTDPAHSLSDSLAQDVGGGQPVAVEGDVPLWGMQIDVAAAAEEVRAVGRDDGAKPLDDFLGSVGLGAVGEQLKDLRLSELLETLPPGVDEAVAISKVVQFINSPEYAHFSRIVFDTAPTGHTLRLLTLPDFLDASLGKIVRLRQKLVDAADTVKGLFGVKKEEDSAVQRLERLQARMEQARAVFRDAEATEFVVVTIPTVMAAAESVRLAAALKKEQVPVHALLVNQVVQESATQRFLAQRRRDQQRALQLLRDDPGLRELQVTEAPLVDLEVRGVPALMYFGGQVWK
;
A
#
# COMPACT_ATOMS: atom_id res chain seq x y z
N MET A 1 -28.75 -6.97 -26.85
CA MET A 1 -27.77 -6.33 -27.75
C MET A 1 -28.51 -5.52 -28.80
N THR A 2 -28.57 -4.20 -28.65
CA THR A 2 -29.23 -3.31 -29.62
C THR A 2 -28.20 -2.25 -30.01
N LYS A 3 -27.74 -2.27 -31.27
CA LYS A 3 -26.72 -1.34 -31.79
C LYS A 3 -27.40 -0.07 -32.28
N THR A 4 -27.04 1.08 -31.72
CA THR A 4 -27.49 2.40 -32.19
C THR A 4 -26.40 2.99 -33.09
N LEU A 5 -26.72 3.21 -34.38
CA LEU A 5 -25.84 3.85 -35.37
C LEU A 5 -26.08 5.37 -35.34
N CYS A 6 -25.02 6.16 -35.13
CA CYS A 6 -25.07 7.62 -35.29
C CYS A 6 -24.33 8.01 -36.57
N ALA A 7 -25.02 8.65 -37.52
CA ALA A 7 -24.45 9.13 -38.78
C ALA A 7 -24.30 10.67 -38.73
N THR A 8 -23.09 11.18 -38.94
CA THR A 8 -22.83 12.62 -39.14
C THR A 8 -22.66 12.93 -40.62
N LYS A 9 -23.41 13.92 -41.11
CA LYS A 9 -23.46 14.35 -42.51
C LYS A 9 -22.53 15.55 -42.70
N SER A 10 -21.45 15.39 -43.45
CA SER A 10 -20.70 16.52 -44.03
C SER A 10 -20.10 16.10 -45.36
N GLY A 11 -20.57 16.72 -46.45
CA GLY A 11 -19.90 16.76 -47.76
C GLY A 11 -19.58 15.43 -48.43
N GLY A 12 -20.54 14.89 -49.20
CA GLY A 12 -20.25 14.17 -50.46
C GLY A 12 -19.29 12.97 -50.45
N ALA A 13 -19.47 11.98 -49.58
CA ALA A 13 -19.22 10.55 -49.85
C ALA A 13 -19.47 9.73 -48.56
N LEU A 14 -20.35 8.73 -48.59
CA LEU A 14 -20.50 7.78 -47.49
C LEU A 14 -19.27 6.84 -47.46
N LYS A 15 -18.36 7.03 -46.50
CA LYS A 15 -17.36 6.02 -46.13
C LYS A 15 -17.77 5.36 -44.81
N LEU A 16 -18.09 4.07 -44.87
CA LEU A 16 -18.21 3.20 -43.70
C LEU A 16 -16.80 2.98 -43.12
N HIS A 17 -16.57 3.35 -41.87
CA HIS A 17 -15.39 2.95 -41.11
C HIS A 17 -15.83 2.13 -39.89
N GLN A 18 -15.44 0.85 -39.86
CA GLN A 18 -15.40 0.07 -38.64
C GLN A 18 -14.29 0.62 -37.75
N ARG A 19 -14.62 1.42 -36.75
CA ARG A 19 -13.72 1.66 -35.61
C ARG A 19 -13.97 0.58 -34.57
N SER A 20 -12.91 -0.11 -34.15
CA SER A 20 -12.96 -1.02 -33.00
C SER A 20 -13.31 -0.23 -31.74
N MET A 21 -14.44 -0.57 -31.13
CA MET A 21 -14.74 -0.19 -29.75
C MET A 21 -13.87 -1.06 -28.83
N CYS A 22 -12.63 -0.64 -28.60
CA CYS A 22 -11.83 -1.17 -27.51
C CYS A 22 -11.21 0.03 -26.77
N SER A 23 -11.65 0.23 -25.51
CA SER A 23 -11.15 1.13 -24.45
C SER A 23 -12.14 2.18 -23.86
N CYS A 24 -13.34 2.39 -24.40
CA CYS A 24 -14.22 3.49 -23.93
C CYS A 24 -15.41 3.07 -23.03
N SER A 25 -15.59 1.79 -22.64
CA SER A 25 -16.83 1.34 -21.94
C SER A 25 -16.70 0.94 -20.46
N LEU A 26 -15.68 1.41 -19.74
CA LEU A 26 -15.51 1.11 -18.29
C LEU A 26 -15.32 2.37 -17.43
N ARG A 27 -15.99 3.49 -17.75
CA ARG A 27 -16.19 4.56 -16.76
C ARG A 27 -17.30 4.12 -15.79
N GLN A 28 -16.94 3.30 -14.80
CA GLN A 28 -17.80 2.96 -13.67
C GLN A 28 -18.19 4.25 -12.93
N ARG A 29 -19.49 4.56 -12.88
CA ARG A 29 -20.04 5.65 -12.06
C ARG A 29 -19.77 5.33 -10.59
N ARG A 30 -18.78 6.01 -9.99
CA ARG A 30 -18.45 5.89 -8.56
C ARG A 30 -19.57 6.49 -7.69
N GLY A 31 -19.76 5.97 -6.48
CA GLY A 31 -20.82 6.42 -5.57
C GLY A 31 -20.58 7.84 -5.05
N LEU A 32 -21.66 8.61 -4.82
CA LEU A 32 -21.61 10.00 -4.32
C LEU A 32 -20.90 10.17 -2.95
N LEU A 33 -20.72 9.08 -2.18
CA LEU A 33 -20.15 9.10 -0.82
C LEU A 33 -18.64 8.81 -0.78
N ASP A 34 -18.05 8.41 -1.91
CA ASP A 34 -16.71 7.82 -1.99
C ASP A 34 -15.61 8.78 -2.47
N VAL A 35 -15.94 10.02 -2.82
CA VAL A 35 -14.97 11.02 -3.29
C VAL A 35 -14.53 11.88 -2.09
N LYS A 36 -13.44 11.51 -1.41
CA LYS A 36 -13.12 12.07 -0.07
C LYS A 36 -11.99 13.09 -0.06
N ASP A 37 -10.86 12.79 -0.69
CA ASP A 37 -9.67 13.66 -0.64
C ASP A 37 -9.43 14.38 -1.97
N CYS A 38 -9.61 13.69 -3.10
CA CYS A 38 -9.43 14.27 -4.44
C CYS A 38 -10.35 15.48 -4.70
N SER A 39 -11.61 15.46 -4.24
CA SER A 39 -12.51 16.63 -4.36
C SER A 39 -12.08 17.82 -3.50
N LEU A 40 -11.45 17.59 -2.35
CA LEU A 40 -10.89 18.68 -1.52
C LEU A 40 -9.71 19.33 -2.26
N ALA A 41 -8.75 18.53 -2.72
CA ALA A 41 -7.60 19.02 -3.48
C ALA A 41 -8.03 19.75 -4.78
N ALA A 42 -8.92 19.14 -5.56
CA ALA A 42 -9.43 19.74 -6.80
C ALA A 42 -10.23 21.03 -6.53
N SER A 43 -11.06 21.08 -5.48
CA SER A 43 -11.81 22.31 -5.15
C SER A 43 -10.91 23.43 -4.65
N LEU A 44 -9.85 23.11 -3.92
CA LEU A 44 -8.83 24.09 -3.52
C LEU A 44 -8.10 24.64 -4.76
N ALA A 45 -7.73 23.77 -5.69
CA ALA A 45 -7.08 24.17 -6.93
C ALA A 45 -7.97 25.08 -7.79
N VAL A 46 -9.26 24.75 -7.91
CA VAL A 46 -10.25 25.61 -8.59
C VAL A 46 -10.37 26.96 -7.89
N LYS A 47 -10.33 27.02 -6.55
CA LYS A 47 -10.38 28.28 -5.81
C LYS A 47 -9.11 29.12 -5.99
N PHE A 48 -7.92 28.52 -6.04
CA PHE A 48 -6.70 29.24 -6.38
C PHE A 48 -6.73 29.79 -7.81
N ALA A 49 -7.16 28.97 -8.77
CA ALA A 49 -7.29 29.41 -10.16
C ALA A 49 -8.32 30.54 -10.31
N ALA A 50 -9.44 30.48 -9.59
CA ALA A 50 -10.44 31.55 -9.54
C ALA A 50 -9.91 32.83 -8.89
N ALA A 51 -8.90 32.75 -8.02
CA ALA A 51 -8.19 33.89 -7.47
C ALA A 51 -7.08 34.42 -8.41
N GLY A 52 -6.94 33.87 -9.62
CA GLY A 52 -5.97 34.31 -10.64
C GLY A 52 -4.61 33.62 -10.58
N HIS A 53 -4.44 32.60 -9.74
CA HIS A 53 -3.20 31.83 -9.69
C HIS A 53 -3.11 30.81 -10.82
N ASN A 54 -2.00 30.80 -11.57
CA ASN A 54 -1.68 29.65 -12.42
C ASN A 54 -1.49 28.43 -11.53
N THR A 55 -2.43 27.49 -11.59
CA THR A 55 -2.57 26.42 -10.61
C THR A 55 -2.48 25.05 -11.26
N LEU A 56 -1.60 24.21 -10.75
CA LEU A 56 -1.52 22.79 -11.09
C LEU A 56 -2.10 21.95 -9.95
N VAL A 57 -3.01 21.03 -10.25
CA VAL A 57 -3.41 19.97 -9.31
C VAL A 57 -2.84 18.63 -9.77
N VAL A 58 -2.20 17.92 -8.84
CA VAL A 58 -1.51 16.65 -9.08
C VAL A 58 -2.14 15.58 -8.20
N SER A 59 -2.52 14.44 -8.79
CA SER A 59 -2.91 13.25 -8.02
C SER A 59 -1.93 12.10 -8.24
N THR A 60 -1.59 11.45 -7.14
CA THR A 60 -0.76 10.23 -7.08
C THR A 60 -1.55 9.00 -6.65
N ASP A 61 -2.85 9.15 -6.39
CA ASP A 61 -3.68 8.07 -5.84
C ASP A 61 -4.28 7.22 -6.97
N PRO A 62 -3.91 5.93 -7.10
CA PRO A 62 -4.50 5.03 -8.10
C PRO A 62 -5.99 4.75 -7.84
N ALA A 63 -6.48 4.95 -6.62
CA ALA A 63 -7.85 4.71 -6.21
C ALA A 63 -8.77 5.92 -6.44
N HIS A 64 -8.25 7.14 -6.56
CA HIS A 64 -9.03 8.37 -6.75
C HIS A 64 -8.61 9.09 -8.04
N SER A 65 -9.51 9.11 -9.03
CA SER A 65 -9.18 9.72 -10.31
C SER A 65 -9.46 11.22 -10.27
N LEU A 66 -8.39 12.00 -10.33
CA LEU A 66 -8.44 13.44 -10.60
C LEU A 66 -9.20 13.71 -11.90
N SER A 67 -9.04 12.82 -12.89
CA SER A 67 -9.79 12.89 -14.14
C SER A 67 -11.31 12.79 -13.96
N ASP A 68 -11.76 11.96 -13.02
CA ASP A 68 -13.18 11.85 -12.68
C ASP A 68 -13.67 13.09 -11.94
N SER A 69 -12.88 13.63 -11.01
CA SER A 69 -13.22 14.86 -10.27
C SER A 69 -13.30 16.09 -11.18
N LEU A 70 -12.40 16.23 -12.14
CA LEU A 70 -12.37 17.33 -13.11
C LEU A 70 -13.35 17.12 -14.28
N ASP A 71 -13.91 15.92 -14.44
CA ASP A 71 -14.68 15.48 -15.61
C ASP A 71 -13.90 15.54 -16.95
N GLN A 72 -12.59 15.35 -16.89
CA GLN A 72 -11.67 15.43 -18.03
C GLN A 72 -10.52 14.46 -17.84
N ASP A 73 -10.06 13.80 -18.90
CA ASP A 73 -8.89 12.92 -18.82
C ASP A 73 -7.60 13.75 -18.67
N VAL A 74 -6.94 13.59 -17.51
CA VAL A 74 -5.66 14.22 -17.18
C VAL A 74 -4.57 13.17 -16.87
N SER A 75 -4.80 11.91 -17.27
CA SER A 75 -3.89 10.77 -17.03
C SER A 75 -2.69 10.68 -17.99
N GLY A 76 -2.42 11.76 -18.74
CA GLY A 76 -1.42 11.79 -19.81
C GLY A 76 0.04 11.86 -19.34
N GLY A 77 0.31 11.85 -18.03
CA GLY A 77 1.69 11.93 -17.47
C GLY A 77 2.38 13.29 -17.61
N ARG A 78 1.69 14.29 -18.16
CA ARG A 78 2.10 15.70 -18.28
C ARG A 78 0.95 16.62 -17.89
N PRO A 79 1.21 17.87 -17.46
CA PRO A 79 0.15 18.84 -17.14
C PRO A 79 -0.78 19.07 -18.33
N VAL A 80 -2.08 18.88 -18.12
CA VAL A 80 -3.13 19.11 -19.11
C VAL A 80 -3.99 20.31 -18.66
N PRO A 81 -4.21 21.33 -19.50
CA PRO A 81 -5.12 22.42 -19.16
C PRO A 81 -6.55 21.90 -19.01
N VAL A 82 -7.28 22.39 -18.00
CA VAL A 82 -8.68 22.02 -17.79
C VAL A 82 -9.55 22.76 -18.81
N GLU A 83 -10.29 22.03 -19.62
CA GLU A 83 -11.15 22.51 -20.69
C GLU A 83 -12.52 22.97 -20.14
N GLY A 84 -13.23 23.78 -20.93
CA GLY A 84 -14.57 24.26 -20.56
C GLY A 84 -14.59 25.32 -19.44
N THR A 85 -13.44 25.93 -19.15
CA THR A 85 -13.28 27.00 -18.17
C THR A 85 -12.25 28.03 -18.66
N GLU A 86 -12.42 29.29 -18.26
CA GLU A 86 -11.42 30.35 -18.48
C GLU A 86 -10.36 30.39 -17.36
N LEU A 87 -10.51 29.54 -16.34
CA LEU A 87 -9.60 29.49 -15.21
C LEU A 87 -8.20 28.99 -15.62
N PRO A 88 -7.13 29.58 -15.08
CA PRO A 88 -5.76 29.10 -15.26
C PRO A 88 -5.52 27.85 -14.39
N LEU A 89 -6.14 26.74 -14.78
CA LEU A 89 -6.12 25.46 -14.06
C LEU A 89 -5.58 24.34 -14.94
N TRP A 90 -4.67 23.55 -14.39
CA TRP A 90 -4.09 22.36 -15.03
C TRP A 90 -4.22 21.15 -14.11
N GLY A 91 -4.46 19.98 -14.69
CA GLY A 91 -4.48 18.70 -13.99
C GLY A 91 -3.35 17.79 -14.44
N LEU A 92 -2.85 16.97 -13.52
CA LEU A 92 -1.89 15.91 -13.78
C LEU A 92 -2.22 14.71 -12.90
N GLU A 93 -2.54 13.57 -13.50
CA GLU A 93 -2.73 12.30 -12.80
C GLU A 93 -1.56 11.38 -13.09
N ILE A 94 -0.90 10.92 -12.02
CA ILE A 94 0.21 9.98 -12.07
C ILE A 94 -0.38 8.60 -11.83
N ASP A 95 -0.30 7.74 -12.84
CA ASP A 95 -0.76 6.36 -12.77
C ASP A 95 0.42 5.44 -12.37
N PRO A 96 0.44 4.93 -11.12
CA PRO A 96 1.50 4.03 -10.66
C PRO A 96 1.44 2.67 -11.36
N GLU A 97 0.27 2.21 -11.83
CA GLU A 97 0.17 0.94 -12.57
C GLU A 97 0.78 1.06 -13.96
N ARG A 98 0.55 2.17 -14.67
CA ARG A 98 1.28 2.47 -15.91
C ARG A 98 2.79 2.56 -15.68
N ALA A 99 3.21 3.14 -14.56
CA ALA A 99 4.62 3.15 -14.18
C ALA A 99 5.16 1.71 -13.97
N ARG A 100 4.40 0.84 -13.29
CA ARG A 100 4.78 -0.57 -13.09
C ARG A 100 4.77 -1.38 -14.38
N ASP A 101 3.83 -1.14 -15.27
CA ASP A 101 3.74 -1.83 -16.56
C ASP A 101 4.83 -1.36 -17.52
N ALA A 102 5.14 -0.07 -17.53
CA ALA A 102 6.31 0.45 -18.23
C ALA A 102 7.60 -0.14 -17.64
N PHE A 103 7.68 -0.34 -16.32
CA PHE A 103 8.83 -0.96 -15.63
C PHE A 103 8.98 -2.44 -16.02
N ARG A 104 7.87 -3.19 -16.10
CA ARG A 104 7.87 -4.57 -16.57
C ARG A 104 8.25 -4.68 -18.04
N ALA A 105 7.76 -3.77 -18.88
CA ALA A 105 8.13 -3.70 -20.29
C ALA A 105 9.62 -3.35 -20.48
N PHE A 106 10.21 -2.60 -19.54
CA PHE A 106 11.65 -2.33 -19.46
C PHE A 106 12.46 -3.58 -19.10
N ALA A 107 12.01 -4.37 -18.11
CA ALA A 107 12.68 -5.60 -17.70
C ALA A 107 12.74 -6.68 -18.79
N GLY A 108 11.73 -6.70 -19.68
CA GLY A 108 11.65 -7.66 -20.79
C GLY A 108 12.49 -7.33 -22.03
N LYS A 109 13.24 -6.21 -22.07
CA LYS A 109 14.05 -5.81 -23.24
C LYS A 109 15.51 -5.54 -22.88
N ASP A 110 16.42 -6.22 -23.58
CA ASP A 110 17.85 -5.96 -23.54
C ASP A 110 18.20 -4.50 -23.86
N GLY A 111 18.82 -3.80 -22.90
CA GLY A 111 19.70 -2.65 -23.12
C GLY A 111 19.07 -1.25 -23.23
N GLY A 112 19.55 -0.33 -22.38
CA GLY A 112 19.71 1.14 -22.51
C GLY A 112 18.59 2.01 -23.12
N LYS A 113 18.07 1.66 -24.29
CA LYS A 113 17.01 2.40 -25.01
C LYS A 113 15.67 2.31 -24.28
N GLY A 114 15.40 1.16 -23.65
CA GLY A 114 14.19 0.93 -22.85
C GLY A 114 14.10 1.81 -21.61
N ALA A 115 15.22 2.17 -20.97
CA ALA A 115 15.22 3.04 -19.78
C ALA A 115 14.77 4.47 -20.13
N LYS A 116 15.13 4.94 -21.32
CA LYS A 116 14.75 6.27 -21.82
C LYS A 116 13.27 6.32 -22.19
N ASP A 117 12.74 5.24 -22.78
CA ASP A 117 11.31 5.10 -23.09
C ASP A 117 10.47 4.86 -21.82
N PHE A 118 11.00 4.11 -20.85
CA PHE A 118 10.42 3.87 -19.52
C PHE A 118 10.27 5.17 -18.73
N LEU A 119 11.37 5.91 -18.56
CA LEU A 119 11.38 7.18 -17.85
C LEU A 119 10.65 8.27 -18.66
N GLY A 120 10.71 8.22 -20.00
CA GLY A 120 9.95 9.10 -20.88
C GLY A 120 8.43 8.89 -20.81
N GLY A 121 7.96 7.65 -20.73
CA GLY A 121 6.55 7.29 -20.57
C GLY A 121 5.98 7.68 -19.20
N MET A 122 6.85 7.79 -18.20
CA MET A 122 6.52 8.31 -16.87
C MET A 122 6.72 9.84 -16.78
N GLY A 123 7.08 10.52 -17.88
CA GLY A 123 7.38 11.96 -17.92
C GLY A 123 8.72 12.37 -17.28
N LEU A 124 9.49 11.43 -16.74
CA LEU A 124 10.80 11.61 -16.09
C LEU A 124 11.96 11.76 -17.10
N GLY A 125 11.73 12.41 -18.23
CA GLY A 125 12.69 12.52 -19.34
C GLY A 125 14.03 13.17 -18.95
N MET A 126 14.07 14.01 -17.91
CA MET A 126 15.30 14.59 -17.38
C MET A 126 16.17 13.58 -16.60
N LEU A 127 15.56 12.70 -15.81
CA LEU A 127 16.27 11.65 -15.06
C LEU A 127 16.62 10.44 -15.95
N ALA A 128 16.00 10.35 -17.13
CA ALA A 128 16.22 9.31 -18.13
C ALA A 128 17.69 9.17 -18.55
N GLY A 129 18.39 10.28 -18.76
CA GLY A 129 19.81 10.27 -19.13
C GLY A 129 20.74 9.82 -18.00
N GLN A 130 20.34 10.03 -16.74
CA GLN A 130 21.16 9.71 -15.57
C GLN A 130 21.02 8.25 -15.12
N LEU A 131 19.85 7.65 -15.32
CA LEU A 131 19.53 6.28 -14.90
C LEU A 131 19.72 5.22 -15.98
N ALA A 132 19.70 5.60 -17.27
CA ALA A 132 19.78 4.64 -18.39
C ALA A 132 21.12 3.88 -18.48
N ASP A 133 22.21 4.47 -17.99
CA ASP A 133 23.56 3.88 -18.09
C ASP A 133 23.93 2.96 -16.93
N LEU A 134 23.11 2.89 -15.87
CA LEU A 134 23.41 2.09 -14.68
C LEU A 134 23.19 0.57 -14.89
N LYS A 135 22.82 0.12 -16.09
CA LYS A 135 22.51 -1.28 -16.43
C LYS A 135 21.60 -1.98 -15.40
N LEU A 136 20.67 -1.23 -14.81
CA LEU A 136 19.71 -1.73 -13.82
C LEU A 136 18.73 -2.76 -14.39
N GLY A 137 18.65 -2.88 -15.73
CA GLY A 137 17.76 -3.80 -16.43
C GLY A 137 18.02 -5.29 -16.13
N GLU A 138 19.23 -5.69 -15.76
CA GLU A 138 19.53 -7.09 -15.42
C GLU A 138 18.97 -7.50 -14.04
N VAL A 139 18.64 -6.54 -13.17
CA VAL A 139 18.31 -6.81 -11.76
C VAL A 139 16.82 -7.03 -11.52
N LEU A 140 15.90 -6.49 -12.35
CA LEU A 140 14.52 -6.28 -11.90
C LEU A 140 13.44 -6.73 -12.90
N ASP A 141 13.09 -8.03 -12.88
CA ASP A 141 11.93 -8.57 -13.64
C ASP A 141 10.59 -8.32 -12.92
N THR A 142 10.64 -7.85 -11.68
CA THR A 142 9.47 -7.59 -10.84
C THR A 142 9.60 -6.20 -10.22
N PRO A 143 8.56 -5.34 -10.27
CA PRO A 143 8.62 -4.02 -9.67
C PRO A 143 8.86 -4.15 -8.16
N PRO A 144 9.90 -3.50 -7.60
CA PRO A 144 10.22 -3.63 -6.18
C PRO A 144 9.14 -2.97 -5.31
N PRO A 145 8.94 -3.45 -4.07
CA PRO A 145 8.14 -2.72 -3.09
C PRO A 145 8.78 -1.35 -2.81
N GLY A 146 7.98 -0.29 -2.73
CA GLY A 146 8.46 1.10 -2.61
C GLY A 146 8.60 1.88 -3.93
N LEU A 147 8.29 1.24 -5.07
CA LEU A 147 8.36 1.89 -6.39
C LEU A 147 7.38 3.06 -6.50
N ASP A 148 6.16 2.94 -5.96
CA ASP A 148 5.13 3.97 -6.03
C ASP A 148 5.62 5.28 -5.35
N GLU A 149 6.26 5.16 -4.18
CA GLU A 149 6.87 6.28 -3.45
C GLU A 149 8.08 6.87 -4.20
N ALA A 150 8.91 6.03 -4.82
CA ALA A 150 10.05 6.49 -5.62
C ALA A 150 9.60 7.30 -6.86
N VAL A 151 8.51 6.88 -7.50
CA VAL A 151 7.91 7.59 -8.64
C VAL A 151 7.35 8.94 -8.20
N ALA A 152 6.69 9.00 -7.06
CA ALA A 152 6.18 10.25 -6.51
C ALA A 152 7.32 11.24 -6.21
N ILE A 153 8.41 10.78 -5.58
CA ILE A 153 9.60 11.62 -5.32
C ILE A 153 10.24 12.12 -6.61
N ALA A 154 10.42 11.24 -7.61
CA ALA A 154 10.98 11.61 -8.90
C ALA A 154 10.14 12.68 -9.61
N LYS A 155 8.81 12.66 -9.43
CA LYS A 155 7.92 13.70 -9.95
C LYS A 155 8.06 15.03 -9.22
N VAL A 156 8.22 15.02 -7.91
CA VAL A 156 8.51 16.24 -7.15
C VAL A 156 9.82 16.87 -7.63
N VAL A 157 10.87 16.08 -7.88
CA VAL A 157 12.13 16.57 -8.48
C VAL A 157 11.88 17.25 -9.82
N GLU A 158 11.06 16.65 -10.68
CA GLU A 158 10.72 17.20 -12.00
C GLU A 158 10.00 18.55 -11.89
N PHE A 159 9.10 18.72 -10.92
CA PHE A 159 8.40 20.00 -10.71
C PHE A 159 9.33 21.11 -10.23
N VAL A 160 10.38 20.78 -9.47
CA VAL A 160 11.34 21.77 -9.00
C VAL A 160 12.29 22.22 -10.13
N HIS A 161 12.68 21.31 -11.01
CA HIS A 161 13.71 21.59 -12.02
C HIS A 161 13.17 21.87 -13.43
N GLY A 162 11.95 21.43 -13.74
CA GLY A 162 11.41 21.56 -15.09
C GLY A 162 10.94 22.97 -15.37
N GLU A 163 11.54 23.64 -16.36
CA GLU A 163 11.14 24.98 -16.80
C GLU A 163 9.64 25.05 -17.16
N GLU A 164 9.05 23.94 -17.63
CA GLU A 164 7.61 23.83 -17.91
C GLU A 164 6.74 24.09 -16.67
N TYR A 165 7.24 23.77 -15.47
CA TYR A 165 6.51 23.91 -14.21
C TYR A 165 6.73 25.27 -13.54
N ALA A 166 7.74 26.04 -13.95
CA ALA A 166 8.04 27.37 -13.40
C ALA A 166 6.89 28.38 -13.60
N ARG A 167 5.98 28.12 -14.56
CA ARG A 167 4.79 28.95 -14.81
C ARG A 167 3.71 28.85 -13.73
N PHE A 168 3.76 27.82 -12.88
CA PHE A 168 2.75 27.57 -11.85
C PHE A 168 3.08 28.33 -10.58
N THR A 169 2.14 29.15 -10.13
CA THR A 169 2.26 29.91 -8.88
C THR A 169 1.74 29.13 -7.67
N ARG A 170 0.93 28.09 -7.91
CA ARG A 170 0.38 27.18 -6.90
C ARG A 170 0.38 25.77 -7.45
N ILE A 171 0.80 24.80 -6.62
CA ILE A 171 0.70 23.39 -6.91
C ILE A 171 -0.04 22.73 -5.75
N VAL A 172 -1.13 22.02 -6.05
CA VAL A 172 -1.92 21.28 -5.06
C VAL A 172 -1.68 19.80 -5.26
N PHE A 173 -1.20 19.12 -4.23
CA PHE A 173 -0.96 17.68 -4.26
C PHE A 173 -2.07 16.91 -3.54
N ASP A 174 -2.64 15.94 -4.24
CA ASP A 174 -3.49 14.88 -3.70
C ASP A 174 -2.63 13.63 -3.47
N THR A 175 -2.30 13.38 -2.21
CA THR A 175 -1.41 12.28 -1.79
C THR A 175 -2.20 11.05 -1.35
N ALA A 176 -1.66 9.86 -1.61
CA ALA A 176 -2.18 8.60 -1.10
C ALA A 176 -2.34 8.60 0.45
N PRO A 177 -3.14 7.69 1.05
CA PRO A 177 -3.48 7.68 2.47
C PRO A 177 -2.29 7.74 3.45
N THR A 178 -2.55 8.16 4.69
CA THR A 178 -1.57 8.50 5.74
C THR A 178 -0.37 7.55 5.86
N GLY A 179 -0.57 6.23 5.84
CA GLY A 179 0.53 5.26 5.91
C GLY A 179 1.50 5.31 4.71
N HIS A 180 0.98 5.57 3.50
CA HIS A 180 1.79 5.76 2.29
C HIS A 180 2.43 7.16 2.28
N THR A 181 1.74 8.19 2.78
CA THR A 181 2.33 9.54 2.93
C THR A 181 3.53 9.50 3.87
N LEU A 182 3.42 8.85 5.03
CA LEU A 182 4.51 8.72 5.99
C LEU A 182 5.70 7.95 5.41
N ARG A 183 5.43 6.88 4.66
CA ARG A 183 6.47 6.15 3.91
C ARG A 183 7.15 7.08 2.89
N LEU A 184 6.39 7.80 2.08
CA LEU A 184 6.92 8.79 1.13
C LEU A 184 7.81 9.86 1.79
N LEU A 185 7.51 10.26 3.03
CA LEU A 185 8.33 11.23 3.79
C LEU A 185 9.63 10.62 4.32
N THR A 186 9.66 9.31 4.61
CA THR A 186 10.85 8.59 5.14
C THR A 186 11.73 7.94 4.05
N VAL A 187 11.17 7.66 2.88
CA VAL A 187 11.88 7.07 1.73
C VAL A 187 13.09 7.92 1.29
N PRO A 188 13.04 9.27 1.26
CA PRO A 188 14.20 10.09 0.92
C PRO A 188 15.42 9.78 1.79
N ASP A 189 15.25 9.61 3.10
CA ASP A 189 16.36 9.32 4.02
C ASP A 189 16.94 7.92 3.76
N PHE A 190 16.08 6.93 3.50
CA PHE A 190 16.49 5.58 3.12
C PHE A 190 17.28 5.57 1.81
N VAL A 191 16.77 6.26 0.78
CA VAL A 191 17.40 6.34 -0.54
C VAL A 191 18.72 7.11 -0.45
N GLU A 192 18.76 8.22 0.28
CA GLU A 192 19.97 9.01 0.49
C GLU A 192 21.06 8.18 1.18
N ALA A 193 20.72 7.46 2.24
CA ALA A 193 21.64 6.58 2.96
C ALA A 193 22.16 5.44 2.05
N SER A 194 21.28 4.82 1.29
CA SER A 194 21.62 3.72 0.37
C SER A 194 22.50 4.19 -0.78
N LEU A 195 22.17 5.32 -1.41
CA LEU A 195 22.99 5.96 -2.43
C LEU A 195 24.36 6.38 -1.88
N GLY A 196 24.39 6.93 -0.66
CA GLY A 196 25.65 7.26 0.02
C GLY A 196 26.56 6.06 0.21
N LYS A 197 26.01 4.91 0.60
CA LYS A 197 26.76 3.64 0.73
C LYS A 197 27.26 3.14 -0.63
N LEU A 198 26.42 3.17 -1.67
CA LEU A 198 26.79 2.80 -3.04
C LEU A 198 27.90 3.70 -3.61
N ILE A 199 27.82 5.01 -3.39
CA ILE A 199 28.84 5.98 -3.82
C ILE A 199 30.17 5.68 -3.12
N ARG A 200 30.16 5.44 -1.80
CA ARG A 200 31.37 5.06 -1.05
C ARG A 200 31.98 3.78 -1.58
N LEU A 201 31.16 2.75 -1.81
CA LEU A 201 31.61 1.47 -2.39
C LEU A 201 32.26 1.68 -3.76
N ARG A 202 31.60 2.44 -4.65
CA ARG A 202 32.14 2.71 -6.00
C ARG A 202 33.40 3.55 -5.97
N LYS A 203 33.51 4.57 -5.12
CA LYS A 203 34.75 5.35 -4.93
C LYS A 203 35.91 4.46 -4.45
N LYS A 204 35.63 3.51 -3.54
CA LYS A 204 36.63 2.51 -3.09
C LYS A 204 37.02 1.53 -4.20
N LEU A 205 36.06 1.05 -5.01
CA LEU A 205 36.35 0.20 -6.18
C LEU A 205 37.12 0.95 -7.27
N ALA A 206 36.84 2.23 -7.45
CA ALA A 206 37.61 3.12 -8.31
C ALA A 206 39.03 3.33 -7.77
N ALA A 207 39.26 3.31 -6.46
CA ALA A 207 40.61 3.35 -5.89
C ALA A 207 41.32 1.98 -5.87
N ALA A 208 40.60 0.87 -6.12
CA ALA A 208 41.14 -0.48 -6.08
C ALA A 208 41.94 -0.85 -7.34
N GLY A 209 42.89 -1.78 -7.19
CA GLY A 209 43.75 -2.27 -8.28
C GLY A 209 42.98 -2.97 -9.41
N GLY A 210 43.60 -3.08 -10.60
CA GLY A 210 42.94 -3.54 -11.84
C GLY A 210 42.27 -4.91 -11.77
N ALA A 211 42.79 -5.84 -10.96
CA ALA A 211 42.19 -7.16 -10.75
C ALA A 211 40.84 -7.11 -10.02
N VAL A 212 40.69 -6.19 -9.05
CA VAL A 212 39.44 -5.99 -8.29
C VAL A 212 38.40 -5.29 -9.16
N ARG A 213 38.81 -4.31 -9.97
CA ARG A 213 37.92 -3.63 -10.92
C ARG A 213 37.32 -4.61 -11.95
N GLY A 214 38.14 -5.54 -12.46
CA GLY A 214 37.71 -6.58 -13.40
C GLY A 214 36.66 -7.55 -12.84
N LEU A 215 36.77 -7.94 -11.57
CA LEU A 215 35.83 -8.86 -10.91
C LEU A 215 34.43 -8.27 -10.70
N PHE A 216 34.33 -6.96 -10.49
CA PHE A 216 33.06 -6.26 -10.31
C PHE A 216 32.51 -5.63 -11.61
N GLY A 217 33.13 -5.91 -12.75
CA GLY A 217 32.74 -5.33 -14.04
C GLY A 217 32.88 -3.80 -14.08
N ALA A 218 33.73 -3.24 -13.23
CA ALA A 218 33.95 -1.80 -13.13
C ALA A 218 34.83 -1.32 -14.30
N SER A 219 34.22 -0.61 -15.26
CA SER A 219 34.95 0.07 -16.34
C SER A 219 35.71 1.30 -15.82
N GLU A 220 36.60 1.87 -16.64
CA GLU A 220 37.31 3.14 -16.36
C GLU A 220 36.37 4.34 -16.08
N GLN A 221 35.07 4.24 -16.40
CA GLN A 221 34.07 5.30 -16.22
C GLN A 221 33.39 5.29 -14.82
N GLN A 222 34.10 4.89 -13.76
CA GLN A 222 33.52 4.93 -12.41
C GLN A 222 33.20 6.35 -11.96
N ASP A 223 34.02 7.33 -12.33
CA ASP A 223 33.83 8.73 -11.93
C ASP A 223 32.54 9.33 -12.48
N GLU A 224 32.17 9.00 -13.73
CA GLU A 224 30.92 9.43 -14.34
C GLU A 224 29.69 8.80 -13.64
N ALA A 225 29.78 7.52 -13.30
CA ALA A 225 28.68 6.84 -12.60
C ALA A 225 28.52 7.33 -11.16
N VAL A 226 29.64 7.64 -10.49
CA VAL A 226 29.63 8.27 -9.15
C VAL A 226 29.01 9.66 -9.22
N ALA A 227 29.38 10.49 -10.19
CA ALA A 227 28.79 11.82 -10.38
C ALA A 227 27.28 11.77 -10.63
N LYS A 228 26.80 10.81 -11.43
CA LYS A 228 25.35 10.59 -11.65
C LYS A 228 24.63 10.18 -10.37
N LEU A 229 25.22 9.30 -9.55
CA LEU A 229 24.66 8.89 -8.25
C LEU A 229 24.64 10.05 -7.24
N GLU A 230 25.65 10.91 -7.26
CA GLU A 230 25.70 12.13 -6.43
C GLU A 230 24.59 13.11 -6.84
N ALA A 231 24.38 13.34 -8.14
CA ALA A 231 23.28 14.17 -8.63
C ALA A 231 21.89 13.64 -8.24
N LEU A 232 21.70 12.31 -8.30
CA LEU A 232 20.46 11.68 -7.83
C LEU A 232 20.28 11.87 -6.32
N LYS A 233 21.35 11.71 -5.53
CA LYS A 233 21.33 11.93 -4.08
C LYS A 233 20.95 13.37 -3.74
N GLU A 234 21.52 14.35 -4.44
CA GLU A 234 21.19 15.77 -4.29
C GLU A 234 19.73 16.06 -4.63
N SER A 235 19.21 15.44 -5.70
CA SER A 235 17.81 15.59 -6.11
C SER A 235 16.85 15.08 -5.01
N VAL A 236 17.16 13.95 -4.39
CA VAL A 236 16.37 13.39 -3.28
C VAL A 236 16.45 14.28 -2.04
N ALA A 237 17.62 14.81 -1.71
CA ALA A 237 17.80 15.74 -0.60
C ALA A 237 17.00 17.04 -0.82
N MET A 238 16.97 17.55 -2.04
CA MET A 238 16.19 18.74 -2.39
C MET A 238 14.69 18.55 -2.14
N VAL A 239 14.12 17.39 -2.50
CA VAL A 239 12.71 17.08 -2.22
C VAL A 239 12.41 17.14 -0.73
N ARG A 240 13.33 16.62 0.10
CA ARG A 240 13.21 16.69 1.56
C ARG A 240 13.22 18.14 2.05
N GLU A 241 14.15 18.96 1.56
CA GLU A 241 14.23 20.37 1.95
C GLU A 241 13.00 21.16 1.49
N LEU A 242 12.46 20.88 0.30
CA LEU A 242 11.20 21.47 -0.17
C LEU A 242 10.06 21.17 0.80
N PHE A 243 9.89 19.93 1.25
CA PHE A 243 8.83 19.60 2.22
C PHE A 243 8.98 20.31 3.56
N ARG A 244 10.20 20.70 3.94
CA ARG A 244 10.50 21.41 5.20
C ARG A 244 10.44 22.93 5.07
N ASP A 245 10.41 23.46 3.84
CA ASP A 245 10.34 24.89 3.57
C ASP A 245 9.02 25.48 4.09
N GLN A 246 9.13 26.35 5.10
CA GLN A 246 8.02 27.00 5.79
C GLN A 246 7.32 28.09 4.95
N ALA A 247 7.96 28.55 3.86
CA ALA A 247 7.45 29.57 2.96
C ALA A 247 6.85 28.97 1.69
N ALA A 248 7.46 27.90 1.16
CA ALA A 248 7.00 27.27 -0.08
C ALA A 248 5.96 26.14 0.15
N THR A 249 6.08 25.41 1.25
CA THR A 249 5.25 24.21 1.49
C THR A 249 4.25 24.44 2.62
N GLU A 250 3.07 23.86 2.46
CA GLU A 250 2.12 23.69 3.55
C GLU A 250 1.36 22.38 3.41
N PHE A 251 1.32 21.63 4.50
CA PHE A 251 0.56 20.39 4.62
C PHE A 251 -0.81 20.67 5.26
N ILE A 252 -1.87 20.17 4.64
CA ILE A 252 -3.24 20.26 5.16
C ILE A 252 -3.72 18.83 5.44
N ILE A 253 -4.08 18.55 6.69
CA ILE A 253 -4.63 17.23 7.05
C ILE A 253 -6.09 17.20 6.64
N ALA A 254 -6.50 16.22 5.84
CA ALA A 254 -7.90 15.91 5.58
C ALA A 254 -8.30 14.66 6.37
N THR A 255 -9.46 14.70 7.03
CA THR A 255 -9.99 13.58 7.81
C THR A 255 -11.52 13.54 7.76
N ILE A 256 -12.09 12.48 8.31
CA ILE A 256 -13.54 12.33 8.50
C ILE A 256 -13.85 12.26 10.01
N PRO A 257 -15.07 12.67 10.43
CA PRO A 257 -15.45 12.75 11.85
C PRO A 257 -15.71 11.35 12.43
N THR A 258 -14.63 10.60 12.61
CA THR A 258 -14.61 9.27 13.24
C THR A 258 -13.46 9.21 14.23
N VAL A 259 -13.62 8.49 15.35
CA VAL A 259 -12.57 8.37 16.38
C VAL A 259 -11.24 7.91 15.78
N LEU A 260 -11.28 6.89 14.92
CA LEU A 260 -10.09 6.39 14.23
C LEU A 260 -9.45 7.46 13.32
N GLY A 261 -10.26 8.17 12.53
CA GLY A 261 -9.77 9.23 11.66
C GLY A 261 -9.08 10.36 12.42
N ILE A 262 -9.60 10.73 13.59
CA ILE A 262 -8.99 11.74 14.46
C ILE A 262 -7.69 11.23 15.07
N ASN A 263 -7.67 10.01 15.63
CA ASN A 263 -6.45 9.43 16.20
C ASN A 263 -5.34 9.26 15.15
N GLU A 264 -5.69 8.86 13.94
CA GLU A 264 -4.73 8.76 12.83
C GLU A 264 -4.21 10.14 12.41
N SER A 265 -5.08 11.16 12.40
CA SER A 265 -4.67 12.55 12.14
C SER A 265 -3.70 13.07 13.19
N ALA A 266 -3.90 12.72 14.47
CA ALA A 266 -3.00 13.07 15.55
C ALA A 266 -1.62 12.42 15.37
N ARG A 267 -1.58 11.12 15.02
CA ARG A 267 -0.32 10.41 14.71
C ARG A 267 0.40 11.02 13.51
N LEU A 268 -0.34 11.35 12.44
CA LEU A 268 0.20 12.04 11.28
C LEU A 268 0.81 13.38 11.67
N LEU A 269 0.09 14.21 12.43
CA LEU A 269 0.59 15.51 12.88
C LEU A 269 1.89 15.37 13.69
N GLN A 270 1.97 14.37 14.58
CA GLN A 270 3.19 14.09 15.34
C GLN A 270 4.38 13.72 14.43
N ALA A 271 4.13 12.96 13.36
CA ALA A 271 5.17 12.64 12.38
C ALA A 271 5.59 13.87 11.57
N LEU A 272 4.63 14.68 11.08
CA LEU A 272 4.91 15.93 10.37
C LEU A 272 5.74 16.89 11.24
N ARG A 273 5.42 17.02 12.53
CA ARG A 273 6.19 17.83 13.49
C ARG A 273 7.61 17.29 13.70
N ARG A 274 7.77 15.97 13.83
CA ARG A 274 9.10 15.33 13.94
C ARG A 274 9.96 15.63 12.71
N GLU A 275 9.36 15.58 11.52
CA GLU A 275 10.02 15.87 10.25
C GLU A 275 10.12 17.36 9.91
N ARG A 276 9.62 18.24 10.78
CA ARG A 276 9.61 19.71 10.62
C ARG A 276 8.85 20.18 9.37
N ILE A 277 7.83 19.43 8.96
CA ILE A 277 6.97 19.78 7.83
C ILE A 277 5.88 20.75 8.34
N PRO A 278 5.69 21.91 7.69
CA PRO A 278 4.68 22.89 8.09
C PRO A 278 3.27 22.32 7.92
N CYS A 279 2.53 22.19 9.02
CA CYS A 279 1.12 21.83 9.01
C CYS A 279 0.34 22.78 9.92
N LYS A 280 -0.57 23.56 9.33
CA LYS A 280 -1.32 24.62 10.03
C LYS A 280 -2.84 24.39 10.04
N ARG A 281 -3.32 23.45 9.22
CA ARG A 281 -4.74 23.27 8.93
C ARG A 281 -5.15 21.80 8.98
N ILE A 282 -6.36 21.58 9.49
CA ILE A 282 -7.05 20.29 9.43
C ILE A 282 -8.49 20.49 8.93
N ILE A 283 -8.91 19.64 8.01
CA ILE A 283 -10.25 19.64 7.42
C ILE A 283 -10.96 18.39 7.87
N VAL A 284 -12.13 18.56 8.48
CA VAL A 284 -13.02 17.46 8.84
C VAL A 284 -14.13 17.41 7.80
N ASN A 285 -14.03 16.48 6.86
CA ASN A 285 -14.96 16.31 5.75
C ASN A 285 -16.14 15.39 6.10
N GLN A 286 -17.24 15.51 5.36
CA GLN A 286 -18.46 14.70 5.53
C GLN A 286 -19.18 14.93 6.86
N VAL A 287 -19.13 16.16 7.38
CA VAL A 287 -19.90 16.53 8.58
C VAL A 287 -21.39 16.56 8.24
N ILE A 288 -22.18 15.74 8.93
CA ILE A 288 -23.62 15.63 8.69
C ILE A 288 -24.32 16.75 9.44
N SER A 289 -24.74 17.78 8.71
CA SER A 289 -25.54 18.87 9.28
C SER A 289 -26.95 18.39 9.66
N GLU A 290 -27.64 19.18 10.49
CA GLU A 290 -29.02 18.89 10.87
C GLU A 290 -29.95 18.86 9.64
N ALA A 291 -29.78 19.85 8.75
CA ALA A 291 -30.58 20.02 7.54
C ALA A 291 -30.37 18.91 6.48
N LEU A 292 -29.20 18.26 6.46
CA LEU A 292 -28.85 17.28 5.42
C LEU A 292 -28.98 15.82 5.87
N GLY A 293 -29.51 15.56 7.06
CA GLY A 293 -29.65 14.20 7.61
C GLY A 293 -30.49 13.26 6.74
N GLU A 294 -31.64 13.72 6.27
CA GLU A 294 -32.52 12.91 5.39
C GLU A 294 -31.92 12.70 4.00
N ALA A 295 -31.24 13.72 3.46
CA ALA A 295 -30.51 13.59 2.21
C ALA A 295 -29.39 12.55 2.33
N PHE A 296 -28.63 12.58 3.43
CA PHE A 296 -27.62 11.57 3.74
C PHE A 296 -28.18 10.16 3.79
N LEU A 297 -29.32 9.94 4.47
CA LEU A 297 -29.95 8.62 4.55
C LEU A 297 -30.33 8.09 3.17
N ARG A 298 -30.98 8.92 2.34
CA ARG A 298 -31.35 8.54 0.97
C ARG A 298 -30.12 8.20 0.12
N LEU A 299 -29.06 9.00 0.22
CA LEU A 299 -27.80 8.73 -0.49
C LEU A 299 -27.15 7.44 -0.02
N ARG A 300 -27.11 7.20 1.29
CA ARG A 300 -26.54 6.00 1.89
C ARG A 300 -27.27 4.74 1.46
N LEU A 301 -28.60 4.75 1.47
CA LEU A 301 -29.41 3.61 1.03
C LEU A 301 -29.26 3.36 -0.48
N ARG A 302 -29.20 4.43 -1.28
CA ARG A 302 -28.95 4.33 -2.73
C ARG A 302 -27.57 3.74 -3.02
N ASP A 303 -26.54 4.18 -2.30
CA ASP A 303 -25.18 3.67 -2.44
C ASP A 303 -25.07 2.22 -2.01
N GLN A 304 -25.73 1.86 -0.90
CA GLN A 304 -25.85 0.47 -0.45
C GLN A 304 -26.53 -0.42 -1.49
N ALA A 305 -27.65 0.02 -2.07
CA ALA A 305 -28.34 -0.74 -3.10
C ALA A 305 -27.45 -0.97 -4.34
N LYS A 306 -26.72 0.07 -4.78
CA LYS A 306 -25.76 -0.05 -5.89
C LYS A 306 -24.60 -0.99 -5.56
N ALA A 307 -24.03 -0.87 -4.37
CA ALA A 307 -22.93 -1.72 -3.93
C ALA A 307 -23.35 -3.19 -3.84
N LEU A 308 -24.53 -3.46 -3.27
CA LEU A 308 -25.09 -4.81 -3.19
C LEU A 308 -25.38 -5.40 -4.58
N ALA A 309 -25.90 -4.60 -5.51
CA ALA A 309 -26.07 -5.03 -6.91
C ALA A 309 -24.73 -5.35 -7.56
N MET A 310 -23.73 -4.48 -7.40
CA MET A 310 -22.37 -4.70 -7.91
C MET A 310 -21.75 -5.99 -7.37
N LEU A 311 -21.89 -6.26 -6.08
CA LEU A 311 -21.38 -7.50 -5.46
C LEU A 311 -22.15 -8.74 -5.93
N GLY A 312 -23.45 -8.63 -6.19
CA GLY A 312 -24.28 -9.72 -6.70
C GLY A 312 -24.02 -10.05 -8.18
N GLU A 313 -23.67 -9.06 -8.99
CA GLU A 313 -23.50 -9.20 -10.44
C GLU A 313 -22.04 -9.44 -10.87
N ALA A 314 -21.07 -9.24 -9.97
CA ALA A 314 -19.64 -9.38 -10.28
C ALA A 314 -19.26 -10.84 -10.61
N PRO A 315 -18.75 -11.13 -11.82
CA PRO A 315 -18.31 -12.48 -12.19
C PRO A 315 -17.21 -13.04 -11.28
N GLU A 316 -16.35 -12.17 -10.77
CA GLU A 316 -15.25 -12.53 -9.87
C GLU A 316 -15.75 -12.97 -8.48
N LEU A 317 -16.98 -12.62 -8.12
CA LEU A 317 -17.64 -13.04 -6.87
C LEU A 317 -18.69 -14.13 -7.10
N ALA A 318 -18.92 -14.55 -8.34
CA ALA A 318 -19.83 -15.63 -8.67
C ALA A 318 -19.39 -16.94 -7.98
N GLY A 319 -20.35 -17.64 -7.39
CA GLY A 319 -20.15 -18.89 -6.66
C GLY A 319 -19.73 -18.72 -5.20
N LEU A 320 -19.41 -17.50 -4.75
CA LEU A 320 -19.14 -17.23 -3.33
C LEU A 320 -20.44 -17.17 -2.54
N GLU A 321 -20.40 -17.66 -1.32
CA GLU A 321 -21.50 -17.52 -0.37
C GLU A 321 -21.57 -16.08 0.15
N GLN A 322 -22.68 -15.39 -0.12
CA GLN A 322 -22.84 -13.99 0.26
C GLN A 322 -23.54 -13.86 1.61
N LEU A 323 -22.77 -13.49 2.63
CA LEU A 323 -23.22 -13.24 3.98
C LEU A 323 -23.51 -11.76 4.17
N ARG A 324 -24.53 -11.43 4.97
CA ARG A 324 -24.91 -10.05 5.26
C ARG A 324 -25.05 -9.87 6.77
N ALA A 325 -24.13 -9.10 7.34
CA ALA A 325 -24.24 -8.69 8.74
C ALA A 325 -24.93 -7.32 8.83
N PRO A 326 -26.03 -7.21 9.61
CA PRO A 326 -26.66 -5.92 9.82
C PRO A 326 -25.71 -4.99 10.58
N LEU A 327 -25.85 -3.69 10.36
CA LEU A 327 -25.23 -2.72 11.24
C LEU A 327 -25.90 -2.81 12.62
N VAL A 328 -25.12 -3.21 13.62
CA VAL A 328 -25.55 -3.25 15.01
C VAL A 328 -25.29 -1.91 15.69
N ASP A 329 -26.14 -1.58 16.65
CA ASP A 329 -26.12 -0.36 17.47
C ASP A 329 -25.29 -0.50 18.76
N LEU A 330 -24.61 -1.64 18.90
CA LEU A 330 -23.74 -2.04 19.98
C LEU A 330 -22.29 -2.00 19.48
N GLU A 331 -21.36 -1.49 20.30
CA GLU A 331 -19.94 -1.73 20.07
C GLU A 331 -19.64 -3.22 20.24
N VAL A 332 -19.14 -3.88 19.18
CA VAL A 332 -18.83 -5.31 19.18
C VAL A 332 -17.52 -5.55 19.93
N ARG A 333 -17.59 -5.47 21.27
CA ARG A 333 -16.45 -5.62 22.19
C ARG A 333 -16.78 -6.63 23.28
N GLY A 334 -15.83 -7.52 23.56
CA GLY A 334 -15.96 -8.59 24.54
C GLY A 334 -16.74 -9.79 24.04
N LEU A 335 -16.56 -10.91 24.74
CA LEU A 335 -17.09 -12.22 24.34
C LEU A 335 -18.62 -12.25 24.11
N PRO A 336 -19.49 -11.65 24.96
CA PRO A 336 -20.94 -11.68 24.73
C PRO A 336 -21.37 -10.95 23.46
N ALA A 337 -20.78 -9.78 23.19
CA ALA A 337 -21.10 -8.99 22.00
C ALA A 337 -20.60 -9.68 20.72
N LEU A 338 -19.41 -10.27 20.76
CA LEU A 338 -18.84 -11.07 19.66
C LEU A 338 -19.67 -12.32 19.38
N ARG A 339 -20.15 -13.00 20.42
CA ARG A 339 -21.07 -14.15 20.32
C ARG A 339 -22.36 -13.74 19.62
N TYR A 340 -22.99 -12.65 20.04
CA TYR A 340 -24.20 -12.13 19.40
C TYR A 340 -23.97 -11.73 17.94
N PHE A 341 -22.91 -10.94 17.66
CA PHE A 341 -22.58 -10.54 16.30
C PHE A 341 -22.24 -11.73 15.39
N GLY A 342 -21.52 -12.73 15.92
CA GLY A 342 -21.19 -13.95 15.19
C GLY A 342 -22.41 -14.76 14.79
N GLY A 343 -23.42 -14.84 15.66
CA GLY A 343 -24.70 -15.47 15.33
C GLY A 343 -25.49 -14.74 14.22
N LEU A 344 -25.25 -13.44 14.01
CA LEU A 344 -25.85 -12.68 12.91
C LEU A 344 -25.02 -12.81 11.62
N ALA A 345 -23.70 -12.73 11.73
CA ALA A 345 -22.79 -12.66 10.58
C ALA A 345 -22.49 -14.03 9.96
N TRP A 346 -22.35 -15.07 10.80
CA TRP A 346 -21.80 -16.37 10.40
C TRP A 346 -22.80 -17.51 10.45
N ALA A 347 -24.02 -17.30 10.94
CA ALA A 347 -25.05 -18.35 11.06
C ALA A 347 -25.23 -19.22 9.81
N PRO A 348 -25.20 -18.70 8.56
CA PRO A 348 -25.37 -19.54 7.37
C PRO A 348 -24.22 -20.54 7.13
N VAL A 349 -23.01 -20.24 7.61
CA VAL A 349 -21.78 -20.98 7.27
C VAL A 349 -21.09 -21.65 8.44
N VAL A 350 -21.37 -21.21 9.67
CA VAL A 350 -20.59 -21.60 10.85
C VAL A 350 -20.59 -23.12 11.05
N GLU A 351 -21.72 -23.79 10.84
CA GLU A 351 -21.82 -25.24 10.99
C GLU A 351 -20.91 -25.98 10.00
N ARG A 352 -20.87 -25.51 8.73
CA ARG A 352 -19.96 -26.04 7.70
C ARG A 352 -18.50 -25.76 8.05
N MET A 353 -18.19 -24.54 8.49
CA MET A 353 -16.83 -24.14 8.87
C MET A 353 -16.34 -24.88 10.12
N ALA A 354 -17.25 -25.26 11.02
CA ALA A 354 -16.96 -26.06 12.20
C ALA A 354 -16.84 -27.57 11.86
N ALA A 355 -17.47 -28.06 10.79
CA ALA A 355 -17.45 -29.49 10.46
C ALA A 355 -16.04 -30.10 10.38
N GLY A 356 -15.94 -31.37 10.77
CA GLY A 356 -14.67 -32.12 10.77
C GLY A 356 -13.81 -31.88 12.02
N SER A 357 -12.70 -32.61 12.11
CA SER A 357 -11.74 -32.51 13.23
C SER A 357 -10.34 -32.13 12.77
N GLU A 358 -10.09 -32.23 11.48
CA GLU A 358 -8.89 -31.76 10.81
C GLU A 358 -8.69 -30.26 11.04
N ARG A 359 -7.43 -29.83 11.02
CA ARG A 359 -7.07 -28.43 11.20
C ARG A 359 -7.57 -27.59 10.04
N LYS A 360 -8.23 -26.47 10.34
CA LYS A 360 -8.67 -25.49 9.33
C LYS A 360 -8.12 -24.09 9.64
N TYR A 361 -7.80 -23.36 8.58
CA TYR A 361 -7.34 -21.98 8.61
C TYR A 361 -8.38 -21.08 7.93
N PHE A 362 -8.84 -20.06 8.64
CA PHE A 362 -9.75 -19.06 8.11
C PHE A 362 -9.02 -17.74 8.00
N MET A 363 -9.10 -17.11 6.83
CA MET A 363 -8.45 -15.82 6.59
C MET A 363 -9.48 -14.78 6.25
N LEU A 364 -9.51 -13.69 7.01
CA LEU A 364 -10.40 -12.57 6.74
C LEU A 364 -9.60 -11.42 6.16
N GLY A 365 -9.95 -11.00 4.95
CA GLY A 365 -9.28 -9.92 4.23
C GLY A 365 -10.27 -8.94 3.62
N GLY A 366 -9.82 -7.69 3.44
CA GLY A 366 -10.70 -6.61 3.00
C GLY A 366 -10.09 -5.23 3.28
N LYS A 367 -10.77 -4.19 2.79
CA LYS A 367 -10.35 -2.80 2.97
C LYS A 367 -10.20 -2.44 4.45
N GLY A 368 -9.37 -1.45 4.79
CA GLY A 368 -9.36 -0.86 6.14
C GLY A 368 -10.75 -0.33 6.54
N GLY A 369 -11.14 -0.49 7.82
CA GLY A 369 -12.39 0.06 8.36
C GLY A 369 -13.69 -0.72 8.08
N VAL A 370 -13.64 -1.84 7.34
CA VAL A 370 -14.83 -2.67 7.05
C VAL A 370 -15.29 -3.55 8.22
N GLY A 371 -14.51 -3.62 9.30
CA GLY A 371 -14.80 -4.45 10.49
C GLY A 371 -14.24 -5.87 10.43
N LYS A 372 -13.09 -6.08 9.77
CA LYS A 372 -12.42 -7.39 9.67
C LYS A 372 -12.13 -8.01 11.04
N THR A 373 -11.52 -7.25 11.94
CA THR A 373 -11.13 -7.73 13.27
C THR A 373 -12.34 -8.18 14.09
N SER A 374 -13.42 -7.39 14.09
CA SER A 374 -14.68 -7.79 14.76
C SER A 374 -15.29 -9.04 14.13
N ALA A 375 -15.26 -9.16 12.80
CA ALA A 375 -15.75 -10.34 12.10
C ALA A 375 -14.90 -11.59 12.38
N ALA A 376 -13.57 -11.45 12.41
CA ALA A 376 -12.61 -12.51 12.68
C ALA A 376 -12.73 -13.00 14.12
N ALA A 377 -12.75 -12.08 15.09
CA ALA A 377 -12.96 -12.40 16.49
C ALA A 377 -14.33 -13.09 16.69
N ALA A 378 -15.39 -12.60 16.04
CA ALA A 378 -16.71 -13.23 16.13
C ALA A 378 -16.75 -14.63 15.50
N LEU A 379 -16.06 -14.86 14.37
CA LEU A 379 -15.92 -16.20 13.78
C LEU A 379 -15.19 -17.13 14.75
N ALA A 380 -14.10 -16.67 15.35
CA ALA A 380 -13.32 -17.44 16.29
C ALA A 380 -14.14 -17.83 17.54
N VAL A 381 -14.95 -16.90 18.06
CA VAL A 381 -15.90 -17.18 19.14
C VAL A 381 -16.90 -18.25 18.74
N GLN A 382 -17.49 -18.15 17.55
CA GLN A 382 -18.47 -19.13 17.06
C GLN A 382 -17.85 -20.53 16.88
N LEU A 383 -16.64 -20.63 16.35
CA LEU A 383 -15.91 -21.89 16.21
C LEU A 383 -15.54 -22.49 17.59
N ALA A 384 -15.16 -21.65 18.55
CA ALA A 384 -14.89 -22.08 19.92
C ALA A 384 -16.17 -22.56 20.63
N GLN A 385 -17.30 -21.90 20.41
CA GLN A 385 -18.62 -22.36 20.89
C GLN A 385 -19.03 -23.71 20.31
N ALA A 386 -18.61 -24.01 19.08
CA ALA A 386 -18.79 -25.31 18.46
C ALA A 386 -17.86 -26.41 19.04
N GLY A 387 -17.02 -26.08 20.03
CA GLY A 387 -16.16 -27.02 20.75
C GLY A 387 -14.73 -27.13 20.24
N HIS A 388 -14.31 -26.27 19.30
CA HIS A 388 -12.97 -26.30 18.76
C HIS A 388 -11.98 -25.46 19.57
N ASN A 389 -10.80 -26.01 19.85
CA ASN A 389 -9.67 -25.21 20.32
C ASN A 389 -9.29 -24.20 19.24
N THR A 390 -9.64 -22.94 19.46
CA THR A 390 -9.60 -21.91 18.42
C THR A 390 -8.60 -20.82 18.78
N LEU A 391 -7.74 -20.47 17.83
CA LEU A 391 -6.81 -19.34 17.95
C LEU A 391 -7.21 -18.25 16.97
N VAL A 392 -7.42 -17.02 17.45
CA VAL A 392 -7.51 -15.83 16.60
C VAL A 392 -6.19 -15.07 16.63
N VAL A 393 -5.63 -14.82 15.45
CA VAL A 393 -4.35 -14.14 15.27
C VAL A 393 -4.57 -12.85 14.51
N SER A 394 -4.10 -11.72 15.04
CA SER A 394 -4.09 -10.45 14.30
C SER A 394 -2.69 -10.10 13.86
N THR A 395 -2.56 -9.83 12.55
CA THR A 395 -1.36 -9.23 11.94
C THR A 395 -1.51 -7.72 11.77
N ASP A 396 -2.62 -7.13 12.22
CA ASP A 396 -2.84 -5.70 12.21
C ASP A 396 -1.98 -5.02 13.30
N PRO A 397 -1.09 -4.07 12.96
CA PRO A 397 -0.31 -3.33 13.95
C PRO A 397 -1.18 -2.46 14.89
N ALA A 398 -2.46 -2.24 14.59
CA ALA A 398 -3.28 -1.24 15.28
C ALA A 398 -3.91 -1.64 16.64
N HIS A 399 -3.41 -2.65 17.36
CA HIS A 399 -3.99 -3.15 18.64
C HIS A 399 -5.50 -3.51 18.62
N SER A 400 -6.07 -3.69 17.42
CA SER A 400 -7.51 -3.87 17.17
C SER A 400 -8.12 -5.14 17.78
N LEU A 401 -7.32 -6.20 17.96
CA LEU A 401 -7.81 -7.48 18.47
C LEU A 401 -8.02 -7.46 19.98
N SER A 402 -7.08 -6.90 20.75
CA SER A 402 -7.21 -6.72 22.20
C SER A 402 -8.47 -5.92 22.55
N ASP A 403 -8.72 -4.85 21.79
CA ASP A 403 -9.93 -4.03 21.91
C ASP A 403 -11.22 -4.83 21.60
N SER A 404 -11.19 -5.67 20.57
CA SER A 404 -12.36 -6.47 20.17
C SER A 404 -12.69 -7.55 21.20
N LEU A 405 -11.67 -8.20 21.77
CA LEU A 405 -11.82 -9.19 22.83
C LEU A 405 -12.08 -8.57 24.21
N ALA A 406 -11.88 -7.25 24.36
CA ALA A 406 -11.87 -6.54 25.64
C ALA A 406 -10.86 -7.13 26.65
N GLN A 407 -9.77 -7.68 26.15
CA GLN A 407 -8.71 -8.33 26.90
C GLN A 407 -7.38 -8.14 26.16
N ASP A 408 -6.31 -7.82 26.88
CA ASP A 408 -5.00 -7.69 26.26
C ASP A 408 -4.46 -9.06 25.81
N VAL A 409 -4.29 -9.20 24.49
CA VAL A 409 -3.70 -10.37 23.84
C VAL A 409 -2.42 -9.99 23.08
N GLY A 410 -1.79 -8.87 23.47
CA GLY A 410 -0.50 -8.42 22.99
C GLY A 410 0.66 -9.32 23.42
N GLY A 411 1.86 -9.02 22.92
CA GLY A 411 3.11 -9.69 23.32
C GLY A 411 3.53 -10.88 22.48
N GLY A 412 2.83 -11.20 21.38
CA GLY A 412 3.29 -12.16 20.37
C GLY A 412 3.21 -13.63 20.77
N GLN A 413 2.46 -13.97 21.82
CA GLN A 413 2.16 -15.33 22.27
C GLN A 413 0.65 -15.53 22.45
N PRO A 414 0.12 -16.76 22.33
CA PRO A 414 -1.29 -17.04 22.59
C PRO A 414 -1.68 -16.77 24.04
N VAL A 415 -2.73 -15.98 24.22
CA VAL A 415 -3.35 -15.70 25.51
C VAL A 415 -4.76 -16.31 25.52
N ALA A 416 -5.07 -17.09 26.55
CA ALA A 416 -6.41 -17.65 26.72
C ALA A 416 -7.41 -16.52 26.96
N VAL A 417 -8.49 -16.47 26.18
CA VAL A 417 -9.54 -15.47 26.35
C VAL A 417 -10.42 -15.87 27.53
N GLU A 418 -10.64 -14.95 28.47
CA GLU A 418 -11.50 -15.17 29.62
C GLU A 418 -12.94 -15.47 29.17
N GLY A 419 -13.48 -16.61 29.61
CA GLY A 419 -14.82 -17.03 29.25
C GLY A 419 -15.07 -18.53 29.37
N ASP A 420 -16.19 -18.95 28.79
CA ASP A 420 -16.73 -20.32 28.79
C ASP A 420 -16.42 -21.09 27.50
N VAL A 421 -15.48 -20.61 26.68
CA VAL A 421 -15.14 -21.21 25.39
C VAL A 421 -13.63 -21.42 25.22
N PRO A 422 -13.20 -22.47 24.49
CA PRO A 422 -11.80 -22.75 24.21
C PRO A 422 -11.25 -21.80 23.12
N LEU A 423 -11.09 -20.53 23.47
CA LEU A 423 -10.59 -19.46 22.59
C LEU A 423 -9.29 -18.86 23.12
N TRP A 424 -8.34 -18.65 22.21
CA TRP A 424 -7.10 -17.94 22.46
C TRP A 424 -6.97 -16.79 21.46
N GLY A 425 -6.40 -15.67 21.92
CA GLY A 425 -6.05 -14.53 21.08
C GLY A 425 -4.55 -14.33 21.04
N MET A 426 -4.04 -13.85 19.90
CA MET A 426 -2.65 -13.46 19.77
C MET A 426 -2.55 -12.27 18.83
N GLN A 427 -1.86 -11.23 19.27
CA GLN A 427 -1.48 -10.12 18.40
C GLN A 427 0.03 -10.13 18.13
N ILE A 428 0.37 -10.08 16.85
CA ILE A 428 1.77 -10.06 16.41
C ILE A 428 2.31 -8.63 16.53
N ASP A 429 3.36 -8.47 17.32
CA ASP A 429 4.15 -7.24 17.31
C ASP A 429 5.12 -7.28 16.13
N VAL A 430 4.74 -6.58 15.06
CA VAL A 430 5.53 -6.48 13.83
C VAL A 430 6.86 -5.77 14.09
N ALA A 431 6.92 -4.80 15.02
CA ALA A 431 8.14 -4.08 15.34
C ALA A 431 9.14 -4.97 16.10
N ALA A 432 8.66 -5.74 17.08
CA ALA A 432 9.50 -6.70 17.81
C ALA A 432 9.99 -7.83 16.90
N ALA A 433 9.13 -8.37 16.04
CA ALA A 433 9.53 -9.42 15.11
C ALA A 433 10.42 -8.90 13.95
N ALA A 434 10.26 -7.64 13.54
CA ALA A 434 11.20 -6.97 12.66
C ALA A 434 12.56 -6.75 13.33
N GLU A 435 12.60 -6.41 14.63
CA GLU A 435 13.84 -6.38 15.42
C GLU A 435 14.49 -7.77 15.55
N GLU A 436 13.72 -8.84 15.67
CA GLU A 436 14.25 -10.21 15.67
C GLU A 436 14.90 -10.57 14.32
N VAL A 437 14.25 -10.20 13.20
CA VAL A 437 14.84 -10.32 11.85
C VAL A 437 16.08 -9.42 11.71
N ARG A 438 16.07 -8.20 12.28
CA ARG A 438 17.25 -7.29 12.32
C ARG A 438 18.39 -7.87 13.16
N ALA A 439 18.09 -8.50 14.28
CA ALA A 439 19.07 -9.12 15.18
C ALA A 439 19.77 -10.30 14.50
N VAL A 440 19.03 -11.12 13.73
CA VAL A 440 19.61 -12.17 12.88
C VAL A 440 20.57 -11.63 11.82
N GLY A 441 20.40 -10.37 11.38
CA GLY A 441 21.34 -9.65 10.51
C GLY A 441 22.55 -9.04 11.23
N ARG A 442 22.46 -8.85 12.56
CA ARG A 442 23.53 -8.27 13.39
C ARG A 442 24.46 -9.31 14.02
N ASP A 443 23.98 -10.52 14.30
CA ASP A 443 24.70 -11.46 15.16
C ASP A 443 25.76 -12.33 14.45
N ASP A 444 25.82 -12.35 13.12
CA ASP A 444 26.75 -13.22 12.40
C ASP A 444 27.65 -12.50 11.40
N GLY A 445 28.89 -12.27 11.83
CA GLY A 445 30.02 -12.52 10.94
C GLY A 445 30.82 -11.30 10.46
N ALA A 446 31.37 -10.50 11.37
CA ALA A 446 32.55 -9.67 11.05
C ALA A 446 33.86 -10.50 10.93
N LYS A 447 33.82 -11.82 11.17
CA LYS A 447 34.98 -12.72 11.10
C LYS A 447 35.13 -13.53 9.78
N PRO A 448 34.07 -14.03 9.12
CA PRO A 448 34.23 -14.91 7.96
C PRO A 448 34.77 -14.21 6.70
N LEU A 449 34.41 -12.93 6.48
CA LEU A 449 34.84 -12.22 5.27
C LEU A 449 36.33 -11.83 5.33
N ASP A 450 36.82 -11.46 6.51
CA ASP A 450 38.24 -11.10 6.74
C ASP A 450 39.15 -12.34 6.66
N ASP A 451 38.72 -13.48 7.23
CA ASP A 451 39.45 -14.75 7.13
C ASP A 451 39.42 -15.31 5.70
N PHE A 452 38.30 -15.17 5.00
CA PHE A 452 38.18 -15.54 3.59
C PHE A 452 39.09 -14.66 2.71
N LEU A 453 39.00 -13.34 2.80
CA LEU A 453 39.85 -12.42 2.02
C LEU A 453 41.34 -12.56 2.38
N GLY A 454 41.66 -12.86 3.65
CA GLY A 454 43.01 -13.20 4.10
C GLY A 454 43.52 -14.52 3.49
N SER A 455 42.69 -15.56 3.44
CA SER A 455 43.06 -16.90 2.93
C SER A 455 43.28 -16.95 1.41
N VAL A 456 42.70 -16.02 0.66
CA VAL A 456 42.83 -15.93 -0.82
C VAL A 456 43.94 -14.93 -1.23
N GLY A 457 44.77 -14.45 -0.29
CA GLY A 457 45.88 -13.51 -0.58
C GLY A 457 45.42 -12.08 -0.88
N LEU A 458 44.15 -11.77 -0.61
CA LEU A 458 43.52 -10.46 -0.78
C LEU A 458 43.44 -9.68 0.54
N GLY A 459 44.28 -10.00 1.53
CA GLY A 459 44.27 -9.35 2.86
C GLY A 459 44.43 -7.82 2.80
N ALA A 460 45.15 -7.29 1.81
CA ALA A 460 45.25 -5.84 1.56
C ALA A 460 43.95 -5.21 1.02
N VAL A 461 43.10 -6.00 0.35
CA VAL A 461 41.76 -5.60 -0.12
C VAL A 461 40.73 -5.73 1.01
N GLY A 462 40.89 -6.75 1.88
CA GLY A 462 40.13 -6.92 3.12
C GLY A 462 40.26 -5.71 4.04
N GLU A 463 41.48 -5.21 4.29
CA GLU A 463 41.72 -3.98 5.05
C GLU A 463 41.01 -2.74 4.46
N GLN A 464 40.96 -2.59 3.13
CA GLN A 464 40.31 -1.44 2.48
C GLN A 464 38.77 -1.54 2.43
N LEU A 465 38.24 -2.77 2.50
CA LEU A 465 36.82 -3.09 2.51
C LEU A 465 36.26 -3.41 3.91
N LYS A 466 37.08 -3.46 4.97
CA LYS A 466 36.69 -3.71 6.38
C LYS A 466 35.54 -2.82 6.87
N ASP A 467 35.49 -1.57 6.40
CA ASP A 467 34.43 -0.63 6.77
C ASP A 467 33.12 -0.82 6.00
N LEU A 468 33.10 -1.66 4.96
CA LEU A 468 31.88 -1.97 4.20
C LEU A 468 31.20 -3.18 4.83
N ARG A 469 30.58 -2.96 5.98
CA ARG A 469 29.67 -3.92 6.58
C ARG A 469 28.51 -4.15 5.61
N LEU A 470 28.51 -5.28 4.90
CA LEU A 470 27.37 -5.70 4.10
C LEU A 470 26.09 -5.86 4.96
N SER A 471 26.27 -6.09 6.27
CA SER A 471 25.23 -6.01 7.29
C SER A 471 24.61 -4.62 7.41
N GLU A 472 25.37 -3.52 7.24
CA GLU A 472 24.82 -2.15 7.24
C GLU A 472 23.91 -1.89 6.04
N LEU A 473 24.10 -2.56 4.89
CA LEU A 473 23.17 -2.47 3.75
C LEU A 473 21.83 -3.15 4.03
N LEU A 474 21.80 -4.08 4.98
CA LEU A 474 20.62 -4.81 5.44
C LEU A 474 19.99 -4.20 6.71
N GLU A 475 20.65 -3.22 7.35
CA GLU A 475 20.17 -2.58 8.60
C GLU A 475 18.96 -1.67 8.40
N THR A 476 18.77 -1.12 7.20
CA THR A 476 17.58 -0.37 6.84
C THR A 476 16.60 -1.30 6.13
N LEU A 477 15.48 -1.61 6.80
CA LEU A 477 14.47 -2.53 6.27
C LEU A 477 13.97 -2.07 4.89
N PRO A 478 13.95 -2.95 3.88
CA PRO A 478 13.18 -2.71 2.67
C PRO A 478 11.68 -2.55 3.01
N PRO A 479 10.91 -1.78 2.23
CA PRO A 479 9.46 -1.87 2.26
C PRO A 479 9.04 -3.33 2.02
N GLY A 480 8.18 -3.93 2.86
CA GLY A 480 7.72 -5.32 2.70
C GLY A 480 8.12 -6.31 3.81
N VAL A 481 8.89 -5.88 4.82
CA VAL A 481 9.34 -6.74 5.93
C VAL A 481 8.20 -7.08 6.90
N ASP A 482 7.23 -6.18 7.05
CA ASP A 482 6.04 -6.38 7.86
C ASP A 482 5.28 -7.64 7.39
N GLU A 483 5.18 -7.83 6.07
CA GLU A 483 4.58 -9.00 5.43
C GLU A 483 5.41 -10.27 5.63
N ALA A 484 6.75 -10.19 5.55
CA ALA A 484 7.63 -11.33 5.76
C ALA A 484 7.57 -11.88 7.20
N VAL A 485 7.45 -10.97 8.18
CA VAL A 485 7.26 -11.29 9.60
C VAL A 485 5.94 -12.03 9.84
N ALA A 486 4.84 -11.53 9.26
CA ALA A 486 3.53 -12.18 9.37
C ALA A 486 3.56 -13.61 8.81
N ILE A 487 4.26 -13.83 7.69
CA ILE A 487 4.43 -15.16 7.06
C ILE A 487 5.25 -16.10 7.96
N SER A 488 6.36 -15.62 8.54
CA SER A 488 7.18 -16.44 9.43
C SER A 488 6.37 -16.95 10.63
N LYS A 489 5.42 -16.16 11.15
CA LYS A 489 4.50 -16.61 12.19
C LYS A 489 3.49 -17.64 11.71
N VAL A 490 2.92 -17.48 10.52
CA VAL A 490 2.06 -18.52 9.89
C VAL A 490 2.80 -19.86 9.80
N VAL A 491 4.06 -19.84 9.36
CA VAL A 491 4.91 -21.04 9.30
C VAL A 491 5.19 -21.62 10.68
N GLN A 492 5.39 -20.78 11.70
CA GLN A 492 5.53 -21.26 13.08
C GLN A 492 4.26 -21.97 13.57
N PHE A 493 3.06 -21.46 13.26
CA PHE A 493 1.80 -22.12 13.63
C PHE A 493 1.61 -23.48 12.95
N ILE A 494 2.16 -23.66 11.75
CA ILE A 494 2.10 -24.92 11.02
C ILE A 494 3.07 -25.95 11.63
N ASN A 495 4.29 -25.52 11.96
CA ASN A 495 5.38 -26.45 12.27
C ASN A 495 5.67 -26.63 13.76
N SER A 496 5.27 -25.71 14.63
CA SER A 496 5.61 -25.80 16.06
C SER A 496 4.64 -26.72 16.81
N PRO A 497 5.14 -27.71 17.58
CA PRO A 497 4.31 -28.59 18.41
C PRO A 497 3.45 -27.82 19.42
N GLU A 498 3.90 -26.63 19.82
CA GLU A 498 3.19 -25.74 20.74
C GLU A 498 1.78 -25.40 20.21
N TYR A 499 1.63 -25.20 18.90
CA TYR A 499 0.35 -24.83 18.29
C TYR A 499 -0.46 -26.04 17.81
N ALA A 500 0.04 -27.27 18.02
CA ALA A 500 -0.59 -28.50 17.53
C ALA A 500 -1.99 -28.76 18.13
N HIS A 501 -2.28 -28.18 19.30
CA HIS A 501 -3.54 -28.35 20.01
C HIS A 501 -4.72 -27.51 19.46
N PHE A 502 -4.45 -26.51 18.59
CA PHE A 502 -5.48 -25.68 17.95
C PHE A 502 -6.07 -26.38 16.72
N SER A 503 -7.37 -26.65 16.70
CA SER A 503 -8.04 -27.24 15.52
C SER A 503 -8.55 -26.18 14.53
N ARG A 504 -8.76 -24.95 14.98
CA ARG A 504 -9.25 -23.84 14.15
C ARG A 504 -8.37 -22.62 14.36
N ILE A 505 -7.85 -22.04 13.28
CA ILE A 505 -7.03 -20.83 13.36
C ILE A 505 -7.66 -19.76 12.47
N VAL A 506 -7.97 -18.60 13.04
CA VAL A 506 -8.58 -17.47 12.34
C VAL A 506 -7.58 -16.33 12.25
N PHE A 507 -7.21 -15.94 11.04
CA PHE A 507 -6.32 -14.81 10.77
C PHE A 507 -7.11 -13.55 10.45
N ASP A 508 -6.97 -12.54 11.31
CA ASP A 508 -7.32 -11.15 11.02
C ASP A 508 -6.15 -10.50 10.26
N THR A 509 -6.29 -10.42 8.94
CA THR A 509 -5.20 -9.93 8.07
C THR A 509 -5.15 -8.40 8.01
N ALA A 510 -3.94 -7.86 7.87
CA ALA A 510 -3.70 -6.48 7.46
C ALA A 510 -4.48 -6.10 6.16
N PRO A 511 -4.64 -4.80 5.85
CA PRO A 511 -5.40 -4.36 4.67
C PRO A 511 -5.01 -5.06 3.35
N THR A 512 -6.01 -5.25 2.48
CA THR A 512 -5.97 -5.89 1.13
C THR A 512 -4.63 -5.83 0.38
N GLY A 513 -3.99 -4.66 0.31
CA GLY A 513 -2.73 -4.48 -0.41
C GLY A 513 -1.55 -5.25 0.19
N HIS A 514 -1.48 -5.42 1.52
CA HIS A 514 -0.42 -6.16 2.20
C HIS A 514 -0.58 -7.68 2.01
N THR A 515 -1.81 -8.19 2.08
CA THR A 515 -2.09 -9.63 1.90
C THR A 515 -1.76 -10.12 0.48
N LEU A 516 -1.99 -9.31 -0.55
CA LEU A 516 -1.61 -9.69 -1.92
C LEU A 516 -0.10 -9.58 -2.16
N ARG A 517 0.57 -8.57 -1.60
CA ARG A 517 2.04 -8.44 -1.66
C ARG A 517 2.72 -9.64 -1.03
N LEU A 518 2.19 -10.11 0.11
CA LEU A 518 2.61 -11.32 0.80
C LEU A 518 2.59 -12.57 -0.11
N LEU A 519 1.56 -12.74 -0.93
CA LEU A 519 1.44 -13.91 -1.83
C LEU A 519 2.41 -13.85 -3.02
N THR A 520 2.82 -12.65 -3.43
CA THR A 520 3.75 -12.42 -4.56
C THR A 520 5.22 -12.33 -4.15
N LEU A 521 5.51 -12.19 -2.86
CA LEU A 521 6.87 -12.05 -2.33
C LEU A 521 7.79 -13.26 -2.62
N PRO A 522 7.31 -14.53 -2.59
CA PRO A 522 8.17 -15.67 -2.90
C PRO A 522 8.76 -15.61 -4.31
N ASP A 523 7.96 -15.19 -5.29
CA ASP A 523 8.38 -15.08 -6.70
C ASP A 523 9.48 -14.00 -6.86
N PHE A 524 9.38 -12.91 -6.09
CA PHE A 524 10.43 -11.88 -6.03
C PHE A 524 11.73 -12.38 -5.41
N LEU A 525 11.64 -13.14 -4.32
CA LEU A 525 12.80 -13.71 -3.63
C LEU A 525 13.51 -14.75 -4.50
N ASP A 526 12.76 -15.62 -5.20
CA ASP A 526 13.33 -16.63 -6.11
C ASP A 526 14.11 -15.97 -7.25
N ALA A 527 13.52 -14.95 -7.89
CA ALA A 527 14.19 -14.18 -8.93
C ALA A 527 15.48 -13.50 -8.43
N SER A 528 15.45 -12.97 -7.20
CA SER A 528 16.60 -12.31 -6.57
C SER A 528 17.69 -13.32 -6.18
N LEU A 529 17.31 -14.46 -5.60
CA LEU A 529 18.20 -15.53 -5.19
C LEU A 529 18.88 -16.19 -6.39
N GLY A 530 18.14 -16.51 -7.44
CA GLY A 530 18.71 -17.06 -8.68
C GLY A 530 19.79 -16.17 -9.28
N LYS A 531 19.63 -14.84 -9.19
CA LYS A 531 20.64 -13.87 -9.66
C LYS A 531 21.85 -13.78 -8.72
N ILE A 532 21.64 -13.80 -7.40
CA ILE A 532 22.73 -13.85 -6.40
C ILE A 532 23.58 -15.12 -6.60
N VAL A 533 22.94 -16.27 -6.77
CA VAL A 533 23.60 -17.56 -7.02
C VAL A 533 24.37 -17.53 -8.34
N ARG A 534 23.79 -16.96 -9.43
CA ARG A 534 24.50 -16.79 -10.71
C ARG A 534 25.70 -15.84 -10.63
N LEU A 535 25.57 -14.73 -9.91
CA LEU A 535 26.67 -13.79 -9.68
C LEU A 535 27.80 -14.47 -8.89
N ARG A 536 27.44 -15.24 -7.85
CA ARG A 536 28.39 -16.06 -7.11
C ARG A 536 29.07 -17.08 -8.00
N GLN A 537 28.33 -17.80 -8.84
CA GLN A 537 28.91 -18.79 -9.73
C GLN A 537 29.95 -18.13 -10.67
N LYS A 538 29.64 -16.96 -11.23
CA LYS A 538 30.62 -16.18 -12.02
C LYS A 538 31.85 -15.75 -11.21
N LEU A 539 31.69 -15.36 -9.95
CA LEU A 539 32.81 -15.00 -9.06
C LEU A 539 33.65 -16.22 -8.68
N VAL A 540 33.02 -17.36 -8.43
CA VAL A 540 33.69 -18.64 -8.14
C VAL A 540 34.41 -19.14 -9.39
N ASP A 541 33.79 -19.09 -10.56
CA ASP A 541 34.41 -19.49 -11.83
C ASP A 541 35.60 -18.57 -12.16
N ALA A 542 35.47 -17.25 -11.93
CA ALA A 542 36.58 -16.30 -12.05
C ALA A 542 37.71 -16.58 -11.04
N ALA A 543 37.35 -16.93 -9.80
CA ALA A 543 38.32 -17.35 -8.79
C ALA A 543 38.96 -18.70 -9.13
N ASP A 544 38.22 -19.66 -9.68
CA ASP A 544 38.70 -20.98 -10.13
C ASP A 544 39.70 -20.85 -11.28
N THR A 545 39.52 -19.85 -12.14
CA THR A 545 40.49 -19.47 -13.19
C THR A 545 41.80 -18.94 -12.58
N VAL A 546 41.75 -18.35 -11.37
CA VAL A 546 42.91 -17.90 -10.58
C VAL A 546 43.44 -19.03 -9.65
N LYS A 547 42.61 -20.02 -9.29
CA LYS A 547 42.95 -21.17 -8.41
C LYS A 547 43.95 -22.16 -8.99
N GLY A 548 44.33 -22.05 -10.27
CA GLY A 548 45.46 -22.81 -10.83
C GLY A 548 46.77 -22.64 -10.05
N LEU A 549 46.88 -21.65 -9.16
CA LEU A 549 48.07 -21.34 -8.36
C LEU A 549 47.90 -21.48 -6.83
N PHE A 550 46.70 -21.38 -6.25
CA PHE A 550 46.51 -21.44 -4.79
C PHE A 550 45.17 -22.10 -4.42
N GLY A 551 45.26 -23.26 -3.78
CA GLY A 551 44.11 -24.10 -3.43
C GLY A 551 43.27 -23.52 -2.30
N VAL A 552 42.06 -23.07 -2.64
CA VAL A 552 41.05 -22.60 -1.67
C VAL A 552 39.88 -23.58 -1.63
N LYS A 553 39.54 -24.06 -0.42
CA LYS A 553 38.38 -24.94 -0.17
C LYS A 553 37.07 -24.14 -0.26
N LYS A 554 36.02 -24.80 -0.77
CA LYS A 554 34.64 -24.30 -0.74
C LYS A 554 34.14 -24.27 0.71
N GLU A 555 33.97 -23.09 1.28
CA GLU A 555 33.07 -22.93 2.44
C GLU A 555 31.68 -22.53 1.94
N GLU A 556 30.66 -23.16 2.53
CA GLU A 556 29.25 -22.87 2.27
C GLU A 556 28.85 -21.59 2.99
N ASP A 557 28.31 -20.63 2.24
CA ASP A 557 28.09 -19.27 2.70
C ASP A 557 26.79 -19.18 3.51
N SER A 558 26.89 -18.87 4.80
CA SER A 558 25.78 -18.89 5.75
C SER A 558 24.65 -17.91 5.39
N ALA A 559 24.93 -16.87 4.59
CA ALA A 559 23.95 -15.89 4.15
C ALA A 559 23.00 -16.43 3.04
N VAL A 560 23.53 -17.21 2.09
CA VAL A 560 22.71 -17.83 1.04
C VAL A 560 21.79 -18.89 1.64
N GLN A 561 22.31 -19.71 2.55
CA GLN A 561 21.50 -20.70 3.27
C GLN A 561 20.38 -20.06 4.11
N ARG A 562 20.58 -18.86 4.67
CA ARG A 562 19.51 -18.10 5.36
C ARG A 562 18.41 -17.65 4.40
N LEU A 563 18.80 -17.14 3.23
CA LEU A 563 17.85 -16.71 2.21
C LEU A 563 17.08 -17.90 1.63
N GLU A 564 17.75 -19.04 1.40
CA GLU A 564 17.11 -20.31 1.01
C GLU A 564 16.13 -20.80 2.09
N ARG A 565 16.49 -20.73 3.39
CA ARG A 565 15.55 -21.05 4.48
C ARG A 565 14.37 -20.10 4.52
N LEU A 566 14.58 -18.80 4.29
CA LEU A 566 13.49 -17.82 4.21
C LEU A 566 12.58 -18.15 3.03
N GLN A 567 13.14 -18.42 1.84
CA GLN A 567 12.39 -18.84 0.66
C GLN A 567 11.56 -20.10 0.92
N ALA A 568 12.16 -21.15 1.50
CA ALA A 568 11.46 -22.39 1.82
C ALA A 568 10.28 -22.16 2.80
N ARG A 569 10.46 -21.30 3.80
CA ARG A 569 9.37 -20.90 4.72
C ARG A 569 8.24 -20.18 3.97
N MET A 570 8.59 -19.29 3.04
CA MET A 570 7.63 -18.54 2.23
C MET A 570 6.83 -19.45 1.30
N GLU A 571 7.49 -20.41 0.65
CA GLU A 571 6.83 -21.42 -0.18
C GLU A 571 5.90 -22.31 0.64
N GLN A 572 6.31 -22.70 1.84
CA GLN A 572 5.47 -23.49 2.74
C GLN A 572 4.21 -22.72 3.14
N ALA A 573 4.33 -21.44 3.49
CA ALA A 573 3.15 -20.62 3.80
C ALA A 573 2.23 -20.48 2.58
N ARG A 574 2.79 -20.25 1.40
CA ARG A 574 2.04 -20.17 0.13
C ARG A 574 1.28 -21.47 -0.16
N ALA A 575 1.88 -22.62 0.12
CA ALA A 575 1.23 -23.92 -0.05
C ALA A 575 -0.01 -24.05 0.86
N VAL A 576 0.09 -23.65 2.13
CA VAL A 576 -1.06 -23.65 3.04
C VAL A 576 -2.15 -22.67 2.58
N PHE A 577 -1.78 -21.49 2.09
CA PHE A 577 -2.74 -20.54 1.55
C PHE A 577 -3.46 -21.02 0.28
N ARG A 578 -2.92 -22.01 -0.43
CA ARG A 578 -3.52 -22.61 -1.63
C ARG A 578 -4.23 -23.93 -1.37
N ASP A 579 -4.12 -24.47 -0.16
CA ASP A 579 -4.79 -25.71 0.23
C ASP A 579 -6.30 -25.48 0.39
N ALA A 580 -7.08 -25.96 -0.59
CA ALA A 580 -8.54 -25.80 -0.61
C ALA A 580 -9.26 -26.67 0.44
N GLU A 581 -8.61 -27.68 1.01
CA GLU A 581 -9.18 -28.47 2.10
C GLU A 581 -8.89 -27.84 3.45
N ALA A 582 -7.67 -27.36 3.67
CA ALA A 582 -7.26 -26.80 4.96
C ALA A 582 -7.60 -25.31 5.13
N THR A 583 -7.66 -24.53 4.04
CA THR A 583 -7.76 -23.07 4.09
C THR A 583 -9.04 -22.55 3.44
N GLU A 584 -9.65 -21.57 4.09
CA GLU A 584 -10.78 -20.82 3.55
C GLU A 584 -10.55 -19.32 3.72
N PHE A 585 -10.61 -18.57 2.61
CA PHE A 585 -10.54 -17.13 2.62
C PHE A 585 -11.94 -16.51 2.56
N VAL A 586 -12.18 -15.51 3.40
CA VAL A 586 -13.41 -14.73 3.47
C VAL A 586 -13.10 -13.27 3.15
N VAL A 587 -13.74 -12.74 2.11
CA VAL A 587 -13.64 -11.32 1.77
C VAL A 587 -14.65 -10.55 2.63
N VAL A 588 -14.18 -9.58 3.42
CA VAL A 588 -15.04 -8.71 4.23
C VAL A 588 -15.14 -7.34 3.57
N THR A 589 -16.37 -6.85 3.42
CA THR A 589 -16.66 -5.56 2.78
C THR A 589 -17.80 -4.82 3.47
N ILE A 590 -18.11 -3.62 3.02
CA ILE A 590 -19.26 -2.82 3.44
C ILE A 590 -20.06 -2.39 2.20
N PRO A 591 -21.35 -2.04 2.33
CA PRO A 591 -22.18 -1.68 1.18
C PRO A 591 -21.93 -0.23 0.74
N THR A 592 -20.72 0.02 0.23
CA THR A 592 -20.32 1.23 -0.50
C THR A 592 -19.72 0.83 -1.83
N VAL A 593 -19.97 1.60 -2.89
CA VAL A 593 -19.51 1.23 -4.24
C VAL A 593 -17.99 1.06 -4.30
N MET A 594 -17.22 1.92 -3.64
CA MET A 594 -15.76 1.81 -3.59
C MET A 594 -15.29 0.54 -2.89
N ALA A 595 -15.81 0.24 -1.69
CA ALA A 595 -15.43 -0.98 -0.99
C ALA A 595 -15.84 -2.24 -1.76
N ALA A 596 -17.01 -2.21 -2.43
CA ALA A 596 -17.45 -3.28 -3.31
C ALA A 596 -16.49 -3.49 -4.48
N ALA A 597 -16.12 -2.42 -5.19
CA ALA A 597 -15.17 -2.47 -6.29
C ALA A 597 -13.79 -3.00 -5.87
N GLU A 598 -13.30 -2.56 -4.71
CA GLU A 598 -12.04 -3.05 -4.14
C GLU A 598 -12.12 -4.54 -3.76
N SER A 599 -13.27 -4.99 -3.26
CA SER A 599 -13.51 -6.40 -2.92
C SER A 599 -13.56 -7.28 -4.16
N VAL A 600 -14.15 -6.80 -5.26
CA VAL A 600 -14.12 -7.47 -6.57
C VAL A 600 -12.69 -7.63 -7.06
N ARG A 601 -11.87 -6.56 -7.00
CA ARG A 601 -10.45 -6.63 -7.37
C ARG A 601 -9.67 -7.59 -6.48
N LEU A 602 -9.90 -7.57 -5.17
CA LEU A 602 -9.27 -8.50 -4.24
C LEU A 602 -9.63 -9.95 -4.60
N ALA A 603 -10.92 -10.25 -4.81
CA ALA A 603 -11.37 -11.59 -5.18
C ALA A 603 -10.74 -12.05 -6.51
N ALA A 604 -10.63 -11.16 -7.50
CA ALA A 604 -9.95 -11.45 -8.76
C ALA A 604 -8.47 -11.82 -8.55
N ALA A 605 -7.76 -11.06 -7.71
CA ALA A 605 -6.36 -11.31 -7.40
C ALA A 605 -6.17 -12.62 -6.62
N LEU A 606 -7.02 -12.90 -5.64
CA LEU A 606 -6.99 -14.16 -4.87
C LEU A 606 -7.25 -15.38 -5.76
N LYS A 607 -8.24 -15.29 -6.68
CA LYS A 607 -8.50 -16.34 -7.68
C LYS A 607 -7.30 -16.57 -8.59
N LYS A 608 -6.64 -15.49 -9.04
CA LYS A 608 -5.40 -15.59 -9.84
C LYS A 608 -4.28 -16.29 -9.08
N GLU A 609 -4.16 -16.03 -7.78
CA GLU A 609 -3.18 -16.67 -6.89
C GLU A 609 -3.60 -18.06 -6.40
N GLN A 610 -4.75 -18.59 -6.85
CA GLN A 610 -5.30 -19.90 -6.48
C GLN A 610 -5.58 -20.02 -4.97
N VAL A 611 -5.91 -18.91 -4.31
CA VAL A 611 -6.34 -18.92 -2.91
C VAL A 611 -7.83 -19.30 -2.85
N PRO A 612 -8.24 -20.26 -2.01
CA PRO A 612 -9.61 -20.75 -1.90
C PRO A 612 -10.51 -19.71 -1.21
N VAL A 613 -11.15 -18.85 -2.01
CA VAL A 613 -12.16 -17.90 -1.53
C VAL A 613 -13.54 -18.56 -1.61
N HIS A 614 -14.25 -18.64 -0.48
CA HIS A 614 -15.57 -19.30 -0.43
C HIS A 614 -16.70 -18.38 -0.01
N ALA A 615 -16.42 -17.34 0.79
CA ALA A 615 -17.44 -16.44 1.31
C ALA A 615 -17.10 -14.95 1.10
N LEU A 616 -18.16 -14.16 0.95
CA LEU A 616 -18.14 -12.70 0.97
C LEU A 616 -19.03 -12.22 2.10
N LEU A 617 -18.46 -11.59 3.12
CA LEU A 617 -19.19 -10.95 4.20
C LEU A 617 -19.41 -9.46 3.90
N VAL A 618 -20.65 -9.09 3.63
CA VAL A 618 -21.08 -7.69 3.54
C VAL A 618 -21.51 -7.21 4.93
N ASN A 619 -20.61 -6.50 5.61
CA ASN A 619 -20.82 -5.97 6.95
C ASN A 619 -21.48 -4.58 6.94
N GLN A 620 -22.00 -4.14 8.09
CA GLN A 620 -22.57 -2.81 8.30
C GLN A 620 -23.75 -2.48 7.36
N VAL A 621 -24.58 -3.48 7.05
CA VAL A 621 -25.78 -3.28 6.22
C VAL A 621 -26.83 -2.50 7.02
N VAL A 622 -27.16 -1.29 6.58
CA VAL A 622 -28.19 -0.47 7.22
C VAL A 622 -29.55 -1.04 6.86
N GLN A 623 -30.33 -1.43 7.86
CA GLN A 623 -31.70 -1.89 7.66
C GLN A 623 -32.65 -0.70 7.53
N GLU A 624 -33.64 -0.78 6.62
CA GLU A 624 -34.62 0.29 6.39
C GLU A 624 -35.37 0.68 7.68
N SER A 625 -35.71 -0.31 8.50
CA SER A 625 -36.35 -0.16 9.82
C SER A 625 -35.49 0.57 10.85
N ALA A 626 -34.17 0.66 10.65
CA ALA A 626 -33.21 1.21 11.61
C ALA A 626 -32.57 2.53 11.13
N THR A 627 -33.02 3.09 10.01
CA THR A 627 -32.43 4.29 9.37
C THR A 627 -32.34 5.52 10.29
N GLN A 628 -33.42 5.83 11.01
CA GLN A 628 -33.43 6.97 11.94
C GLN A 628 -32.49 6.76 13.13
N ARG A 629 -32.45 5.54 13.66
CA ARG A 629 -31.51 5.15 14.73
C ARG A 629 -30.06 5.25 14.24
N PHE A 630 -29.79 4.81 13.02
CA PHE A 630 -28.49 4.93 12.37
C PHE A 630 -28.05 6.38 12.23
N LEU A 631 -28.93 7.27 11.75
CA LEU A 631 -28.61 8.70 11.62
C LEU A 631 -28.30 9.33 12.98
N ALA A 632 -29.11 9.04 14.00
CA ALA A 632 -28.90 9.53 15.36
C ALA A 632 -27.56 9.05 15.94
N GLN A 633 -27.23 7.76 15.76
CA GLN A 633 -25.96 7.20 16.22
C GLN A 633 -24.78 7.84 15.48
N ARG A 634 -24.85 7.96 14.14
CA ARG A 634 -23.78 8.59 13.36
C ARG A 634 -23.52 10.03 13.77
N ARG A 635 -24.57 10.82 14.06
CA ARG A 635 -24.40 12.18 14.58
C ARG A 635 -23.71 12.19 15.94
N ARG A 636 -24.06 11.28 16.86
CA ARG A 636 -23.38 11.14 18.16
C ARG A 636 -21.90 10.75 17.98
N ASP A 637 -21.61 9.82 17.07
CA ASP A 637 -20.23 9.41 16.77
C ASP A 637 -19.42 10.59 16.21
N GLN A 638 -20.00 11.39 15.30
CA GLN A 638 -19.34 12.59 14.77
C GLN A 638 -19.09 13.62 15.86
N GLN A 639 -20.06 13.87 16.75
CA GLN A 639 -19.89 14.78 17.89
C GLN A 639 -18.78 14.31 18.83
N ARG A 640 -18.74 13.01 19.14
CA ARG A 640 -17.66 12.41 19.96
C ARG A 640 -16.29 12.58 19.29
N ALA A 641 -16.19 12.31 17.99
CA ALA A 641 -14.94 12.46 17.24
C ALA A 641 -14.49 13.94 17.19
N LEU A 642 -15.39 14.87 16.91
CA LEU A 642 -15.09 16.31 16.92
C LEU A 642 -14.67 16.79 18.30
N GLN A 643 -15.25 16.24 19.37
CA GLN A 643 -14.82 16.54 20.73
C GLN A 643 -13.40 16.03 20.99
N LEU A 644 -13.07 14.79 20.59
CA LEU A 644 -11.70 14.26 20.68
C LEU A 644 -10.69 15.13 19.93
N LEU A 645 -11.04 15.64 18.74
CA LEU A 645 -10.17 16.55 17.99
C LEU A 645 -9.90 17.85 18.79
N ARG A 646 -10.93 18.42 19.42
CA ARG A 646 -10.83 19.64 20.23
C ARG A 646 -10.02 19.43 21.51
N ASP A 647 -10.10 18.24 22.09
CA ASP A 647 -9.42 17.88 23.33
C ASP A 647 -7.95 17.45 23.07
N ASP A 648 -7.62 16.99 21.86
CA ASP A 648 -6.25 16.60 21.51
C ASP A 648 -5.29 17.81 21.54
N PRO A 649 -4.17 17.73 22.28
CA PRO A 649 -3.29 18.87 22.50
C PRO A 649 -2.58 19.35 21.24
N GLY A 650 -2.37 18.49 20.24
CA GLY A 650 -1.72 18.86 18.98
C GLY A 650 -2.70 19.36 17.94
N LEU A 651 -3.79 18.62 17.71
CA LEU A 651 -4.78 18.94 16.68
C LEU A 651 -5.53 20.25 16.97
N ARG A 652 -5.80 20.56 18.25
CA ARG A 652 -6.48 21.81 18.64
C ARG A 652 -5.70 23.09 18.29
N GLU A 653 -4.40 22.98 18.03
CA GLU A 653 -3.55 24.10 17.63
C GLU A 653 -3.69 24.43 16.13
N LEU A 654 -4.25 23.51 15.35
CA LEU A 654 -4.48 23.69 13.92
C LEU A 654 -5.76 24.52 13.69
N GLN A 655 -5.80 25.23 12.56
CA GLN A 655 -7.04 25.80 12.06
C GLN A 655 -7.95 24.68 11.57
N VAL A 656 -9.09 24.49 12.25
CA VAL A 656 -10.07 23.45 11.94
C VAL A 656 -11.14 23.99 10.99
N THR A 657 -11.33 23.30 9.87
CA THR A 657 -12.41 23.58 8.91
C THR A 657 -13.35 22.38 8.82
N GLU A 658 -14.62 22.56 9.17
CA GLU A 658 -15.65 21.54 9.00
C GLU A 658 -16.27 21.67 7.60
N ALA A 659 -16.07 20.65 6.74
CA ALA A 659 -16.68 20.58 5.42
C ALA A 659 -17.99 19.78 5.50
N PRO A 660 -19.14 20.38 5.14
CA PRO A 660 -20.41 19.69 5.21
C PRO A 660 -20.46 18.55 4.20
N LEU A 661 -21.17 17.48 4.55
CA LEU A 661 -21.63 16.53 3.55
C LEU A 661 -22.48 17.27 2.51
N VAL A 662 -22.22 17.06 1.23
CA VAL A 662 -23.05 17.58 0.14
C VAL A 662 -23.84 16.43 -0.51
N ASP A 663 -25.05 16.73 -0.97
CA ASP A 663 -25.95 15.74 -1.58
C ASP A 663 -25.87 15.66 -3.11
N LEU A 664 -24.86 16.33 -3.67
CA LEU A 664 -24.54 16.38 -5.08
C LEU A 664 -23.18 15.73 -5.37
N GLU A 665 -23.01 15.24 -6.59
CA GLU A 665 -21.75 14.68 -7.05
C GLU A 665 -20.77 15.84 -7.31
N VAL A 666 -19.66 15.88 -6.56
CA VAL A 666 -18.67 16.96 -6.66
C VAL A 666 -17.74 16.71 -7.86
N ARG A 667 -18.32 16.81 -9.05
CA ARG A 667 -17.67 16.52 -10.34
C ARG A 667 -17.77 17.72 -11.28
N GLY A 668 -16.65 18.01 -11.94
CA GLY A 668 -16.51 19.14 -12.85
C GLY A 668 -16.28 20.47 -12.14
N VAL A 669 -15.69 21.42 -12.87
CA VAL A 669 -15.28 22.73 -12.34
C VAL A 669 -16.42 23.48 -11.61
N PRO A 670 -17.67 23.54 -12.11
CA PRO A 670 -18.73 24.25 -11.41
C PRO A 670 -19.07 23.66 -10.03
N ALA A 671 -19.16 22.32 -9.92
CA ALA A 671 -19.45 21.66 -8.66
C ALA A 671 -18.27 21.78 -7.68
N LEU A 672 -17.04 21.68 -8.17
CA LEU A 672 -15.82 21.91 -7.39
C LEU A 672 -15.74 23.36 -6.88
N MET A 673 -16.15 24.34 -7.69
CA MET A 673 -16.20 25.74 -7.28
C MET A 673 -17.25 25.96 -6.19
N TYR A 674 -18.44 25.37 -6.33
CA TYR A 674 -19.49 25.42 -5.30
C TYR A 674 -19.01 24.79 -3.99
N PHE A 675 -18.48 23.56 -4.04
CA PHE A 675 -17.94 22.86 -2.87
C PHE A 675 -16.79 23.66 -2.24
N GLY A 676 -15.90 24.20 -3.07
CA GLY A 676 -14.78 25.02 -2.61
C GLY A 676 -15.22 26.32 -1.94
N GLY A 677 -16.36 26.90 -2.33
CA GLY A 677 -16.96 28.04 -1.63
C GLY A 677 -17.51 27.70 -0.23
N GLN A 678 -17.87 26.44 0.02
CA GLN A 678 -18.33 25.99 1.33
C GLN A 678 -17.16 25.70 2.28
N VAL A 679 -16.09 25.10 1.75
CA VAL A 679 -14.93 24.64 2.54
C VAL A 679 -13.87 25.74 2.72
N TRP A 680 -13.51 26.44 1.64
CA TRP A 680 -12.40 27.40 1.61
C TRP A 680 -12.93 28.84 1.66
N LYS A 681 -13.44 29.21 2.84
CA LYS A 681 -14.00 30.54 3.12
C LYS A 681 -12.91 31.58 3.40
#